data_AF-A0A371XR76-F1
#
_entry.id   AF-A0A371XR76-F1
#
_cell.length_a   1.000
_cell.length_b   1.000
_cell.length_c   1.000
_cell.angle_alpha   90.00
_cell.angle_beta   90.00
_cell.angle_gamma   90.00
#
_symmetry.space_group_name_H-M   'P 1'
#
loop_
_entity.id
_entity.type
_entity.pdbx_description
1 polymer ?
#
loop_
_entity_poly.entity_id
_entity_poly.type
_entity_poly.pdbx_seq_one_letter_code
_entity_poly.pdbx_strand_id
1 'polypeptide(L)'
;MKISFLINNIYGIGGTNRTVINLAEALAVRHDVEIVSVFRRATATKFEISPRIAVRALVDLRPGSADRDAPGSSEPSEVVPRQEEFYAQYSKFSDQRIIQDLERTGADVVIGTRPSLNLFVAEFTRDGALRVAQEHMTHLAIPPAVRARMAQVYPRLDAITTVTEADARSFMENTPIPGIPVVGIPNSVPQPAVAPSDCAHKVVVSAGRMHHIKRYDLLIRAFGLLADEFPDWQLRIYGDGGEAAKLRALVTELGLAGRALLMGGFSPIESEWAKGSIAAVTSSAESFGMTLVEAMRCGLPVVSTDCPVGPREILRHGEDGFLVRTGDAEAIAQGLRRLMADDMLRTHMGANALRNSARYDPEAVAATYVDLFEDAASRRAAAERGYRRPAAPREATHADATVPPASMGAARADVTSDDAGWLRFSVDGPAEGKRRWQYVLRHSPSAGPALPDMELRTVRKSLANGGTRYTASLTPAALDELGDGRWRVTMRSAKHENVHLKAGLRDTRALIDARTRLLSHPVAGQVGWNLPYAQANGKLMLRTVVRATHVECTSVEVGDDGIVLTGVLCGGPRIQPGALFVLSRRGPHALNFTVPVQVLGSHSFRAEAPVRRVVDHRLERWEDWDWWLQPDPHDRAKVRICHVLEDFPDVKSAFAYPGVPLVGDEPSDFSAVHPSKPVWVRPYCSASGAMAMNVVDR
;
A
#
# COMPACT_ATOMS: atom_id res chain seq x y z
N MET A 1 -10.15 -24.71 22.36
CA MET A 1 -9.88 -25.56 21.19
C MET A 1 -8.48 -25.27 20.69
N LYS A 2 -7.82 -26.26 20.09
CA LYS A 2 -6.66 -26.09 19.23
C LYS A 2 -7.11 -25.99 17.77
N ILE A 3 -6.77 -24.89 17.09
CA ILE A 3 -7.22 -24.57 15.74
C ILE A 3 -6.01 -24.48 14.81
N SER A 4 -6.05 -25.18 13.68
CA SER A 4 -4.96 -25.24 12.71
C SER A 4 -5.40 -24.72 11.36
N PHE A 5 -4.78 -23.64 10.88
CA PHE A 5 -4.98 -23.13 9.53
C PHE A 5 -3.97 -23.75 8.57
N LEU A 6 -4.43 -24.40 7.51
CA LEU A 6 -3.59 -24.88 6.41
C LEU A 6 -3.64 -23.87 5.26
N ILE A 7 -2.49 -23.23 4.97
CA ILE A 7 -2.34 -22.19 3.95
C ILE A 7 -1.21 -22.49 2.98
N ASN A 8 -1.34 -22.07 1.72
CA ASN A 8 -0.36 -22.39 0.67
C ASN A 8 1.03 -21.80 0.97
N ASN A 9 1.11 -20.50 1.29
CA ASN A 9 2.38 -19.83 1.58
C ASN A 9 2.18 -18.54 2.41
N ILE A 10 2.33 -18.65 3.73
CA ILE A 10 2.22 -17.51 4.65
C ILE A 10 3.38 -16.51 4.54
N TYR A 11 4.49 -16.91 3.89
CA TYR A 11 5.68 -16.07 3.73
C TYR A 11 5.57 -15.07 2.57
N GLY A 12 4.49 -15.09 1.80
CA GLY A 12 4.21 -14.16 0.69
C GLY A 12 3.36 -12.95 1.07
N ILE A 13 3.03 -12.12 0.08
CA ILE A 13 2.05 -11.02 0.19
C ILE A 13 0.80 -11.39 -0.61
N GLY A 14 -0.35 -11.42 0.05
CA GLY A 14 -1.64 -11.72 -0.58
C GLY A 14 -2.81 -11.44 0.34
N GLY A 15 -4.02 -11.31 -0.24
CA GLY A 15 -5.26 -11.09 0.50
C GLY A 15 -5.52 -12.22 1.50
N THR A 16 -5.48 -13.49 1.04
CA THR A 16 -5.66 -14.67 1.90
C THR A 16 -4.68 -14.72 3.07
N ASN A 17 -3.42 -14.32 2.87
CA ASN A 17 -2.45 -14.26 3.98
C ASN A 17 -2.91 -13.26 5.04
N ARG A 18 -3.35 -12.07 4.64
CA ARG A 18 -3.82 -11.04 5.56
C ARG A 18 -5.09 -11.49 6.30
N THR A 19 -6.06 -12.08 5.60
CA THR A 19 -7.34 -12.48 6.21
C THR A 19 -7.19 -13.65 7.17
N VAL A 20 -6.35 -14.64 6.83
CA VAL A 20 -6.00 -15.74 7.74
C VAL A 20 -5.29 -15.21 8.99
N ILE A 21 -4.35 -14.26 8.85
CA ILE A 21 -3.66 -13.67 10.00
C ILE A 21 -4.65 -12.92 10.90
N ASN A 22 -5.51 -12.06 10.33
CA ASN A 22 -6.50 -11.31 11.11
C ASN A 22 -7.43 -12.23 11.91
N LEU A 23 -7.94 -13.29 11.28
CA LEU A 23 -8.81 -14.27 11.95
C LEU A 23 -8.04 -15.10 12.99
N ALA A 24 -6.84 -15.57 12.65
CA ALA A 24 -6.01 -16.36 13.55
C ALA A 24 -5.62 -15.56 14.81
N GLU A 25 -5.30 -14.27 14.67
CA GLU A 25 -4.98 -13.39 15.79
C GLU A 25 -6.18 -13.17 16.70
N ALA A 26 -7.37 -12.97 16.15
CA ALA A 26 -8.60 -12.85 16.93
C ALA A 26 -8.96 -14.15 17.67
N LEU A 27 -8.83 -15.30 17.01
CA LEU A 27 -9.07 -16.61 17.65
C LEU A 27 -8.01 -16.92 18.72
N ALA A 28 -6.75 -16.53 18.51
CA ALA A 28 -5.64 -16.76 19.44
C ALA A 28 -5.76 -15.98 20.76
N VAL A 29 -6.77 -15.11 20.90
CA VAL A 29 -7.12 -14.49 22.19
C VAL A 29 -7.67 -15.53 23.17
N ARG A 30 -8.47 -16.50 22.69
CA ARG A 30 -9.16 -17.50 23.54
C ARG A 30 -8.85 -18.96 23.19
N HIS A 31 -8.08 -19.20 22.12
CA HIS A 31 -7.80 -20.54 21.61
C HIS A 31 -6.30 -20.73 21.32
N ASP A 32 -5.86 -21.99 21.30
CA ASP A 32 -4.53 -22.34 20.82
C ASP A 32 -4.58 -22.38 19.28
N VAL A 33 -3.80 -21.53 18.61
CA VAL A 33 -3.88 -21.36 17.15
C VAL A 33 -2.52 -21.59 16.51
N GLU A 34 -2.50 -22.39 15.44
CA GLU A 34 -1.34 -22.53 14.57
C GLU A 34 -1.68 -22.21 13.11
N ILE A 35 -0.67 -21.71 12.38
CA ILE A 35 -0.70 -21.55 10.93
C ILE A 35 0.35 -22.48 10.33
N VAL A 36 -0.13 -23.46 9.57
CA VAL A 36 0.66 -24.43 8.84
C VAL A 36 0.74 -23.98 7.39
N SER A 37 1.92 -23.51 7.00
CA SER A 37 2.22 -23.13 5.62
C SER A 37 2.68 -24.36 4.83
N VAL A 38 2.09 -24.65 3.68
CA VAL A 38 2.58 -25.75 2.83
C VAL A 38 4.01 -25.42 2.38
N PHE A 39 4.22 -24.24 1.79
CA PHE A 39 5.52 -23.83 1.28
C PHE A 39 6.17 -22.74 2.12
N ARG A 40 7.49 -22.83 2.28
CA ARG A 40 8.35 -21.73 2.71
C ARG A 40 9.29 -21.34 1.59
N ARG A 41 9.15 -20.11 1.11
CA ARG A 41 10.01 -19.55 0.04
C ARG A 41 10.92 -18.42 0.52
N ALA A 42 10.70 -17.93 1.74
CA ALA A 42 11.47 -16.86 2.35
C ALA A 42 11.84 -17.19 3.80
N THR A 43 12.89 -16.52 4.30
CA THR A 43 13.38 -16.70 5.68
C THR A 43 12.40 -16.16 6.72
N ALA A 44 11.71 -15.06 6.43
CA ALA A 44 10.76 -14.40 7.31
C ALA A 44 9.43 -14.12 6.58
N THR A 45 8.35 -14.04 7.35
CA THR A 45 7.03 -13.62 6.85
C THR A 45 7.06 -12.14 6.46
N LYS A 46 6.20 -11.78 5.49
CA LYS A 46 6.07 -10.39 5.02
C LYS A 46 5.10 -9.59 5.88
N PHE A 47 4.09 -10.25 6.42
CA PHE A 47 3.26 -9.73 7.49
C PHE A 47 3.82 -10.19 8.84
N GLU A 48 3.65 -9.33 9.85
CA GLU A 48 3.90 -9.76 11.22
C GLU A 48 2.74 -10.59 11.70
N ILE A 49 3.06 -11.56 12.53
CA ILE A 49 2.12 -12.51 13.10
C ILE A 49 2.44 -12.55 14.59
N SER A 50 1.40 -12.43 15.42
CA SER A 50 1.52 -12.54 16.87
C SER A 50 2.33 -13.77 17.29
N PRO A 51 3.27 -13.65 18.24
CA PRO A 51 4.06 -14.78 18.74
C PRO A 51 3.22 -15.82 19.50
N ARG A 52 1.94 -15.53 19.80
CA ARG A 52 0.99 -16.51 20.34
C ARG A 52 0.60 -17.58 19.32
N ILE A 53 0.78 -17.29 18.03
CA ILE A 53 0.42 -18.19 16.94
C ILE A 53 1.67 -18.96 16.52
N ALA A 54 1.61 -20.28 16.60
CA ALA A 54 2.68 -21.11 16.07
C ALA A 54 2.65 -21.07 14.54
N VAL A 55 3.78 -20.73 13.91
CA VAL A 55 3.90 -20.73 12.44
C VAL A 55 4.98 -21.72 12.02
N ARG A 56 4.59 -22.71 11.21
CA ARG A 56 5.51 -23.73 10.69
C ARG A 56 5.26 -23.99 9.21
N ALA A 57 6.27 -24.54 8.55
CA ALA A 57 6.20 -24.88 7.13
C ALA A 57 6.40 -26.39 6.92
N LEU A 58 5.65 -26.97 5.97
CA LEU A 58 5.75 -28.39 5.64
C LEU A 58 6.87 -28.68 4.64
N VAL A 59 7.03 -27.81 3.64
CA VAL A 59 8.01 -27.94 2.56
C VAL A 59 8.85 -26.65 2.46
N ASP A 60 10.16 -26.76 2.63
CA ASP A 60 11.07 -25.62 2.52
C ASP A 60 11.71 -25.54 1.12
N LEU A 61 11.30 -24.54 0.34
CA LEU A 61 11.76 -24.32 -1.03
C LEU A 61 12.82 -23.22 -1.15
N ARG A 62 13.42 -22.79 -0.04
CA ARG A 62 14.52 -21.81 -0.06
C ARG A 62 15.75 -22.39 -0.77
N PRO A 63 16.60 -21.55 -1.40
CA PRO A 63 17.87 -22.01 -1.96
C PRO A 63 18.70 -22.79 -0.93
N GLY A 64 19.19 -23.97 -1.31
CA GLY A 64 19.99 -24.85 -0.44
C GLY A 64 19.21 -25.73 0.54
N SER A 65 17.86 -25.70 0.51
CA SER A 65 17.04 -26.59 1.32
C SER A 65 17.04 -28.03 0.78
N ALA A 66 17.07 -29.01 1.68
CA ALA A 66 17.00 -30.44 1.35
C ALA A 66 15.65 -30.85 0.72
N ASP A 67 14.58 -30.09 0.98
CA ASP A 67 13.24 -30.39 0.47
C ASP A 67 13.08 -30.03 -1.03
N ARG A 68 13.95 -29.20 -1.61
CA ARG A 68 13.77 -28.68 -2.97
C ARG A 68 13.87 -29.76 -4.04
N ASP A 69 14.78 -30.71 -3.85
CA ASP A 69 15.08 -31.80 -4.78
C ASP A 69 14.80 -33.17 -4.13
N ALA A 70 13.91 -33.20 -3.13
CA ALA A 70 13.53 -34.45 -2.46
C ALA A 70 12.80 -35.39 -3.44
N PRO A 71 12.93 -36.73 -3.28
CA PRO A 71 12.21 -37.69 -4.11
C PRO A 71 10.71 -37.39 -4.18
N GLY A 72 10.14 -37.41 -5.38
CA GLY A 72 8.74 -37.04 -5.62
C GLY A 72 8.48 -35.54 -5.81
N SER A 73 9.49 -34.67 -5.72
CA SER A 73 9.31 -33.22 -5.92
C SER A 73 9.08 -32.81 -7.38
N SER A 74 9.54 -33.63 -8.33
CA SER A 74 9.31 -33.46 -9.78
C SER A 74 8.09 -34.21 -10.28
N GLU A 75 7.52 -35.10 -9.46
CA GLU A 75 6.32 -35.86 -9.81
C GLU A 75 5.08 -35.02 -9.47
N PRO A 76 4.09 -34.96 -10.38
CA PRO A 76 2.88 -34.17 -10.14
C PRO A 76 2.10 -34.67 -8.91
N SER A 77 1.35 -33.77 -8.29
CA SER A 77 0.39 -34.11 -7.23
C SER A 77 -0.63 -35.15 -7.69
N GLU A 78 -0.95 -36.09 -6.80
CA GLU A 78 -1.98 -37.12 -6.99
C GLU A 78 -3.34 -36.67 -6.42
N VAL A 79 -3.34 -35.69 -5.50
CA VAL A 79 -4.56 -35.17 -4.84
C VAL A 79 -5.11 -33.94 -5.55
N VAL A 80 -4.25 -33.01 -5.98
CA VAL A 80 -4.68 -31.73 -6.57
C VAL A 80 -5.03 -31.94 -8.04
N PRO A 81 -6.26 -31.61 -8.49
CA PRO A 81 -6.62 -31.75 -9.90
C PRO A 81 -5.77 -30.86 -10.80
N ARG A 82 -5.43 -31.35 -12.00
CA ARG A 82 -4.61 -30.62 -13.01
C ARG A 82 -5.15 -29.23 -13.36
N GLN A 83 -6.45 -29.04 -13.28
CA GLN A 83 -7.14 -27.80 -13.62
C GLN A 83 -7.13 -26.78 -12.48
N GLU A 84 -6.72 -27.15 -11.26
CA GLU A 84 -6.63 -26.21 -10.14
C GLU A 84 -5.52 -25.19 -10.40
N GLU A 85 -5.78 -23.91 -10.09
CA GLU A 85 -4.92 -22.78 -10.46
C GLU A 85 -3.45 -22.93 -9.98
N PHE A 86 -3.23 -23.61 -8.85
CA PHE A 86 -1.93 -23.78 -8.22
C PHE A 86 -1.42 -25.22 -8.35
N TYR A 87 -2.03 -26.07 -9.18
CA TYR A 87 -1.62 -27.46 -9.41
C TYR A 87 -0.11 -27.61 -9.60
N ALA A 88 0.51 -26.76 -10.43
CA ALA A 88 1.93 -26.83 -10.73
C ALA A 88 2.86 -26.52 -9.52
N GLN A 89 2.32 -26.03 -8.40
CA GLN A 89 3.08 -25.84 -7.16
C GLN A 89 3.12 -27.09 -6.30
N TYR A 90 2.18 -28.02 -6.48
CA TYR A 90 2.09 -29.26 -5.72
C TYR A 90 2.76 -30.41 -6.46
N SER A 91 3.35 -31.29 -5.68
CA SER A 91 4.05 -32.49 -6.12
C SER A 91 3.69 -33.66 -5.21
N LYS A 92 4.01 -34.88 -5.65
CA LYS A 92 3.85 -36.07 -4.81
C LYS A 92 4.55 -35.93 -3.46
N PHE A 93 5.71 -35.26 -3.42
CA PHE A 93 6.40 -34.96 -2.17
C PHE A 93 5.61 -34.00 -1.27
N SER A 94 5.07 -32.91 -1.81
CA SER A 94 4.26 -32.00 -1.00
C SER A 94 2.98 -32.65 -0.50
N ASP A 95 2.36 -33.51 -1.32
CA ASP A 95 1.16 -34.26 -0.94
C ASP A 95 1.46 -35.12 0.29
N GLN A 96 2.54 -35.90 0.26
CA GLN A 96 2.96 -36.73 1.39
C GLN A 96 3.19 -35.92 2.66
N ARG A 97 3.84 -34.75 2.56
CA ARG A 97 4.08 -33.88 3.72
C ARG A 97 2.78 -33.30 4.29
N ILE A 98 1.82 -32.94 3.44
CA ILE A 98 0.50 -32.44 3.87
C ILE A 98 -0.30 -33.58 4.51
N ILE A 99 -0.37 -34.74 3.89
CA ILE A 99 -1.10 -35.91 4.37
C ILE A 99 -0.58 -36.33 5.75
N GLN A 100 0.74 -36.50 5.89
CA GLN A 100 1.35 -36.86 7.18
C GLN A 100 1.06 -35.85 8.30
N ASP A 101 0.96 -34.57 7.96
CA ASP A 101 0.61 -33.52 8.92
C ASP A 101 -0.85 -33.63 9.39
N LEU A 102 -1.76 -33.81 8.44
CA LEU A 102 -3.20 -33.90 8.69
C LEU A 102 -3.60 -35.19 9.43
N GLU A 103 -2.93 -36.30 9.17
CA GLU A 103 -3.14 -37.57 9.88
C GLU A 103 -2.65 -37.51 11.34
N ARG A 104 -1.64 -36.68 11.62
CA ARG A 104 -0.97 -36.60 12.93
C ARG A 104 -1.30 -35.34 13.72
N THR A 105 -2.13 -34.45 13.17
CA THR A 105 -2.45 -33.16 13.78
C THR A 105 -3.09 -33.34 15.15
N GLY A 106 -2.66 -32.53 16.13
CA GLY A 106 -3.30 -32.48 17.44
C GLY A 106 -4.48 -31.50 17.52
N ALA A 107 -4.87 -30.88 16.41
CA ALA A 107 -5.91 -29.85 16.41
C ALA A 107 -7.32 -30.44 16.59
N ASP A 108 -8.19 -29.66 17.22
CA ASP A 108 -9.63 -29.91 17.34
C ASP A 108 -10.36 -29.46 16.07
N VAL A 109 -9.87 -28.40 15.43
CA VAL A 109 -10.40 -27.83 14.18
C VAL A 109 -9.26 -27.62 13.18
N VAL A 110 -9.44 -28.12 11.96
CA VAL A 110 -8.51 -27.90 10.84
C VAL A 110 -9.23 -27.14 9.74
N ILE A 111 -8.66 -26.01 9.34
CA ILE A 111 -9.24 -25.08 8.37
C ILE A 111 -8.35 -25.05 7.13
N GLY A 112 -8.84 -25.55 6.00
CA GLY A 112 -8.22 -25.31 4.70
C GLY A 112 -8.62 -23.95 4.15
N THR A 113 -7.74 -23.30 3.39
CA THR A 113 -7.90 -21.88 2.99
C THR A 113 -8.06 -21.66 1.49
N ARG A 114 -8.26 -22.74 0.73
CA ARG A 114 -8.44 -22.73 -0.74
C ARG A 114 -8.86 -24.11 -1.25
N PRO A 115 -9.40 -24.23 -2.48
CA PRO A 115 -9.92 -25.51 -2.99
C PRO A 115 -8.94 -26.67 -2.88
N SER A 116 -7.68 -26.50 -3.33
CA SER A 116 -6.66 -27.54 -3.25
C SER A 116 -6.40 -28.04 -1.81
N LEU A 117 -6.32 -27.13 -0.83
CA LEU A 117 -6.05 -27.49 0.57
C LEU A 117 -7.30 -28.06 1.24
N ASN A 118 -8.48 -27.59 0.87
CA ASN A 118 -9.75 -28.09 1.34
C ASN A 118 -9.96 -29.57 0.93
N LEU A 119 -9.45 -29.98 -0.24
CA LEU A 119 -9.43 -31.40 -0.64
C LEU A 119 -8.58 -32.24 0.32
N PHE A 120 -7.37 -31.78 0.65
CA PHE A 120 -6.54 -32.48 1.62
C PHE A 120 -7.19 -32.56 3.01
N VAL A 121 -7.73 -31.43 3.48
CA VAL A 121 -8.38 -31.33 4.81
C VAL A 121 -9.58 -32.28 4.89
N ALA A 122 -10.41 -32.34 3.85
CA ALA A 122 -11.53 -33.26 3.80
C ALA A 122 -11.10 -34.74 3.76
N GLU A 123 -10.04 -35.07 3.02
CA GLU A 123 -9.67 -36.46 2.76
C GLU A 123 -8.78 -37.10 3.83
N PHE A 124 -7.83 -36.36 4.39
CA PHE A 124 -6.72 -36.92 5.15
C PHE A 124 -6.64 -36.43 6.60
N THR A 125 -7.45 -35.45 6.99
CA THR A 125 -7.52 -35.07 8.41
C THR A 125 -8.06 -36.23 9.22
N ARG A 126 -7.34 -36.61 10.28
CA ARG A 126 -7.72 -37.71 11.18
C ARG A 126 -9.15 -37.59 11.70
N ASP A 127 -9.71 -38.72 12.11
CA ASP A 127 -10.99 -38.74 12.79
C ASP A 127 -10.91 -38.06 14.18
N GLY A 128 -12.01 -37.40 14.56
CA GLY A 128 -12.12 -36.61 15.80
C GLY A 128 -11.79 -35.11 15.68
N ALA A 129 -11.14 -34.67 14.60
CA ALA A 129 -11.00 -33.23 14.31
C ALA A 129 -12.13 -32.74 13.39
N LEU A 130 -12.63 -31.53 13.63
CA LEU A 130 -13.54 -30.85 12.72
C LEU A 130 -12.78 -30.37 11.48
N ARG A 131 -13.38 -30.57 10.31
CA ARG A 131 -12.82 -30.26 9.00
C ARG A 131 -13.61 -29.11 8.39
N VAL A 132 -12.97 -27.96 8.24
CA VAL A 132 -13.63 -26.75 7.75
C VAL A 132 -12.94 -26.29 6.47
N ALA A 133 -13.74 -26.06 5.42
CA ALA A 133 -13.26 -25.41 4.20
C ALA A 133 -13.52 -23.90 4.30
N GLN A 134 -12.48 -23.09 4.08
CA GLN A 134 -12.59 -21.65 3.91
C GLN A 134 -12.24 -21.29 2.46
N GLU A 135 -13.26 -20.86 1.70
CA GLU A 135 -13.14 -20.48 0.29
C GLU A 135 -12.92 -18.97 0.14
N HIS A 136 -11.77 -18.60 -0.46
CA HIS A 136 -11.41 -17.20 -0.77
C HIS A 136 -11.57 -16.84 -2.26
N MET A 137 -11.92 -17.82 -3.09
CA MET A 137 -12.23 -17.65 -4.51
C MET A 137 -13.74 -17.75 -4.69
N THR A 138 -14.31 -16.92 -5.57
CA THR A 138 -15.72 -17.06 -5.93
C THR A 138 -15.96 -18.43 -6.55
N HIS A 139 -17.02 -19.12 -6.13
CA HIS A 139 -17.31 -20.50 -6.51
C HIS A 139 -17.32 -20.72 -8.03
N LEU A 140 -17.88 -19.78 -8.80
CA LEU A 140 -17.95 -19.88 -10.26
C LEU A 140 -16.59 -19.72 -10.96
N ALA A 141 -15.60 -19.12 -10.29
CA ALA A 141 -14.23 -19.04 -10.80
C ALA A 141 -13.46 -20.35 -10.62
N ILE A 142 -13.93 -21.26 -9.74
CA ILE A 142 -13.33 -22.58 -9.56
C ILE A 142 -13.65 -23.45 -10.79
N PRO A 143 -12.67 -24.06 -11.47
CA PRO A 143 -12.93 -24.84 -12.70
C PRO A 143 -13.91 -26.01 -12.47
N PRO A 144 -14.78 -26.35 -13.45
CA PRO A 144 -15.78 -27.41 -13.29
C PRO A 144 -15.22 -28.76 -12.84
N ALA A 145 -14.03 -29.15 -13.32
CA ALA A 145 -13.37 -30.39 -12.92
C ALA A 145 -12.98 -30.39 -11.42
N VAL A 146 -12.56 -29.24 -10.90
CA VAL A 146 -12.24 -29.07 -9.47
C VAL A 146 -13.53 -29.11 -8.65
N ARG A 147 -14.61 -28.44 -9.09
CA ARG A 147 -15.93 -28.50 -8.43
C ARG A 147 -16.50 -29.92 -8.38
N ALA A 148 -16.34 -30.69 -9.46
CA ALA A 148 -16.73 -32.10 -9.47
C ALA A 148 -15.94 -32.91 -8.44
N ARG A 149 -14.64 -32.63 -8.27
CA ARG A 149 -13.84 -33.25 -7.21
C ARG A 149 -14.28 -32.80 -5.81
N MET A 150 -14.60 -31.52 -5.63
CA MET A 150 -15.16 -31.00 -4.38
C MET A 150 -16.47 -31.74 -4.02
N ALA A 151 -17.40 -31.91 -4.96
CA ALA A 151 -18.66 -32.64 -4.73
C ALA A 151 -18.45 -34.09 -4.23
N GLN A 152 -17.39 -34.75 -4.67
CA GLN A 152 -17.05 -36.11 -4.24
C GLN A 152 -16.44 -36.15 -2.83
N VAL A 153 -15.72 -35.10 -2.45
CA VAL A 153 -14.81 -35.11 -1.29
C VAL A 153 -15.34 -34.31 -0.11
N TYR A 154 -15.96 -33.16 -0.38
CA TYR A 154 -16.46 -32.24 0.62
C TYR A 154 -17.64 -32.78 1.47
N PRO A 155 -18.37 -33.86 1.10
CA PRO A 155 -19.24 -34.55 2.06
C PRO A 155 -18.53 -35.03 3.33
N ARG A 156 -17.18 -35.06 3.36
CA ARG A 156 -16.37 -35.40 4.54
C ARG A 156 -16.06 -34.19 5.44
N LEU A 157 -16.40 -32.98 5.01
CA LEU A 157 -16.24 -31.76 5.81
C LEU A 157 -17.35 -31.66 6.87
N ASP A 158 -17.12 -30.83 7.89
CA ASP A 158 -18.12 -30.52 8.91
C ASP A 158 -18.80 -29.15 8.67
N ALA A 159 -18.12 -28.25 7.96
CA ALA A 159 -18.64 -26.96 7.50
C ALA A 159 -17.86 -26.40 6.31
N ILE A 160 -18.52 -25.57 5.51
CA ILE A 160 -17.93 -24.80 4.41
C ILE A 160 -18.23 -23.33 4.66
N THR A 161 -17.20 -22.50 4.58
CA THR A 161 -17.31 -21.04 4.65
C THR A 161 -16.89 -20.43 3.33
N THR A 162 -17.66 -19.45 2.89
CA THR A 162 -17.28 -18.54 1.81
C THR A 162 -17.14 -17.14 2.40
N VAL A 163 -16.51 -16.22 1.67
CA VAL A 163 -16.27 -14.85 2.17
C VAL A 163 -17.47 -13.91 2.01
N THR A 164 -18.57 -14.37 1.41
CA THR A 164 -19.79 -13.58 1.15
C THR A 164 -21.03 -14.48 1.10
N GLU A 165 -22.19 -13.96 1.44
CA GLU A 165 -23.45 -14.74 1.38
C GLU A 165 -23.87 -15.04 -0.06
N ALA A 166 -23.59 -14.14 -1.01
CA ALA A 166 -23.85 -14.39 -2.42
C ALA A 166 -23.04 -15.59 -2.94
N ASP A 167 -21.78 -15.73 -2.52
CA ASP A 167 -20.95 -16.87 -2.93
C ASP A 167 -21.37 -18.17 -2.23
N ALA A 168 -21.82 -18.11 -0.96
CA ALA A 168 -22.42 -19.25 -0.29
C ALA A 168 -23.65 -19.79 -1.04
N ARG A 169 -24.55 -18.90 -1.49
CA ARG A 169 -25.70 -19.29 -2.33
C ARG A 169 -25.27 -19.89 -3.66
N SER A 170 -24.33 -19.24 -4.35
CA SER A 170 -23.75 -19.74 -5.60
C SER A 170 -23.16 -21.14 -5.43
N PHE A 171 -22.45 -21.38 -4.34
CA PHE A 171 -21.92 -22.69 -4.00
C PHE A 171 -23.04 -23.73 -3.84
N MET A 172 -24.06 -23.43 -3.03
CA MET A 172 -25.18 -24.35 -2.78
C MET A 172 -25.97 -24.69 -4.06
N GLU A 173 -26.12 -23.74 -4.97
CA GLU A 173 -26.82 -23.92 -6.26
C GLU A 173 -26.01 -24.76 -7.25
N ASN A 174 -24.68 -24.55 -7.32
CA ASN A 174 -23.83 -25.14 -8.36
C ASN A 174 -23.04 -26.37 -7.93
N THR A 175 -22.87 -26.58 -6.61
CA THR A 175 -22.23 -27.76 -6.01
C THR A 175 -22.96 -28.13 -4.71
N PRO A 176 -24.19 -28.67 -4.79
CA PRO A 176 -24.95 -29.01 -3.60
C PRO A 176 -24.29 -30.17 -2.84
N ILE A 177 -24.10 -29.98 -1.54
CA ILE A 177 -23.53 -30.98 -0.63
C ILE A 177 -24.51 -31.19 0.52
N PRO A 178 -25.46 -32.14 0.40
CA PRO A 178 -26.49 -32.36 1.41
C PRO A 178 -25.90 -32.63 2.80
N GLY A 179 -26.44 -31.94 3.81
CA GLY A 179 -26.06 -32.14 5.21
C GLY A 179 -24.85 -31.32 5.71
N ILE A 180 -24.13 -30.64 4.82
CA ILE A 180 -23.01 -29.77 5.18
C ILE A 180 -23.45 -28.30 5.09
N PRO A 181 -23.33 -27.50 6.15
CA PRO A 181 -23.67 -26.09 6.08
C PRO A 181 -22.65 -25.34 5.24
N VAL A 182 -23.16 -24.45 4.39
CA VAL A 182 -22.38 -23.48 3.61
C VAL A 182 -22.79 -22.10 4.10
N VAL A 183 -21.86 -21.37 4.72
CA VAL A 183 -22.14 -20.09 5.38
C VAL A 183 -21.25 -18.99 4.79
N GLY A 184 -21.81 -17.81 4.51
CA GLY A 184 -21.04 -16.63 4.17
C GLY A 184 -20.48 -15.95 5.43
N ILE A 185 -19.19 -16.10 5.70
CA ILE A 185 -18.53 -15.39 6.81
C ILE A 185 -17.54 -14.38 6.21
N PRO A 186 -17.74 -13.07 6.41
CA PRO A 186 -16.90 -12.07 5.76
C PRO A 186 -15.47 -12.09 6.29
N ASN A 187 -14.53 -11.63 5.47
CA ASN A 187 -13.17 -11.38 5.96
C ASN A 187 -13.17 -10.23 6.97
N SER A 188 -12.29 -10.31 7.96
CA SER A 188 -12.14 -9.27 8.97
C SER A 188 -11.05 -8.26 8.62
N VAL A 189 -11.28 -7.01 9.02
CA VAL A 189 -10.33 -5.90 8.91
C VAL A 189 -10.19 -5.25 10.29
N PRO A 190 -9.01 -5.27 10.91
CA PRO A 190 -8.79 -4.62 12.20
C PRO A 190 -9.09 -3.13 12.19
N GLN A 191 -9.42 -2.57 13.35
CA GLN A 191 -9.50 -1.13 13.51
C GLN A 191 -8.14 -0.48 13.19
N PRO A 192 -8.08 0.55 12.31
CA PRO A 192 -6.86 1.27 12.02
C PRO A 192 -6.28 1.94 13.26
N ALA A 193 -4.95 1.96 13.36
CA ALA A 193 -4.22 2.70 14.39
C ALA A 193 -4.10 4.21 14.09
N VAL A 194 -4.76 4.70 13.03
CA VAL A 194 -4.84 6.11 12.64
C VAL A 194 -6.22 6.67 12.94
N ALA A 195 -6.29 7.97 13.21
CA ALA A 195 -7.58 8.66 13.24
C ALA A 195 -8.25 8.56 11.85
N PRO A 196 -9.58 8.45 11.77
CA PRO A 196 -10.29 8.49 10.49
C PRO A 196 -9.98 9.76 9.68
N SER A 197 -10.18 9.69 8.38
CA SER A 197 -10.16 10.85 7.49
C SER A 197 -11.30 11.81 7.83
N ASP A 198 -11.02 13.11 7.76
CA ASP A 198 -12.03 14.17 7.80
C ASP A 198 -12.66 14.45 6.42
N CYS A 199 -12.15 13.78 5.39
CA CYS A 199 -12.52 13.96 3.98
C CYS A 199 -12.29 15.39 3.44
N ALA A 200 -11.31 16.12 3.98
CA ALA A 200 -10.99 17.48 3.54
C ALA A 200 -9.96 17.54 2.40
N HIS A 201 -9.01 16.59 2.33
CA HIS A 201 -7.96 16.60 1.31
C HIS A 201 -8.49 16.22 -0.08
N LYS A 202 -8.11 16.95 -1.13
CA LYS A 202 -8.56 16.68 -2.51
C LYS A 202 -7.82 15.50 -3.16
N VAL A 203 -7.91 14.31 -2.55
CA VAL A 203 -7.20 13.09 -2.96
C VAL A 203 -8.17 11.92 -3.05
N VAL A 204 -8.24 11.30 -4.24
CA VAL A 204 -8.84 9.99 -4.47
C VAL A 204 -7.76 8.93 -4.24
N VAL A 205 -8.03 7.96 -3.38
CA VAL A 205 -7.09 6.87 -3.07
C VAL A 205 -7.61 5.56 -3.63
N SER A 206 -6.72 4.75 -4.18
CA SER A 206 -7.01 3.36 -4.54
C SER A 206 -5.83 2.48 -4.13
N ALA A 207 -6.10 1.24 -3.73
CA ALA A 207 -5.04 0.32 -3.33
C ALA A 207 -5.30 -1.12 -3.78
N GLY A 208 -4.21 -1.84 -4.08
CA GLY A 208 -4.25 -3.24 -4.49
C GLY A 208 -3.23 -3.57 -5.58
N ARG A 209 -3.02 -4.86 -5.85
CA ARG A 209 -2.09 -5.34 -6.89
C ARG A 209 -2.43 -4.72 -8.25
N MET A 210 -1.43 -4.21 -8.97
CA MET A 210 -1.57 -3.69 -10.33
C MET A 210 -1.70 -4.85 -11.33
N HIS A 211 -2.89 -5.43 -11.33
CA HIS A 211 -3.30 -6.57 -12.15
C HIS A 211 -4.56 -6.19 -12.93
N HIS A 212 -4.75 -6.75 -14.11
CA HIS A 212 -5.86 -6.38 -15.01
C HIS A 212 -7.24 -6.46 -14.33
N ILE A 213 -7.46 -7.40 -13.41
CA ILE A 213 -8.73 -7.53 -12.65
C ILE A 213 -9.07 -6.27 -11.84
N LYS A 214 -8.08 -5.49 -11.37
CA LYS A 214 -8.33 -4.27 -10.57
C LYS A 214 -8.80 -3.07 -11.41
N ARG A 215 -8.67 -3.18 -12.74
CA ARG A 215 -9.11 -2.18 -13.73
C ARG A 215 -8.71 -0.74 -13.42
N TYR A 216 -7.48 -0.53 -12.95
CA TYR A 216 -6.94 0.83 -12.79
C TYR A 216 -6.91 1.62 -14.10
N ASP A 217 -6.93 0.93 -15.26
CA ASP A 217 -7.14 1.57 -16.57
C ASP A 217 -8.45 2.38 -16.61
N LEU A 218 -9.54 1.81 -16.10
CA LEU A 218 -10.84 2.51 -16.05
C LEU A 218 -10.84 3.63 -15.03
N LEU A 219 -10.21 3.43 -13.87
CA LEU A 219 -10.10 4.47 -12.85
C LEU A 219 -9.35 5.69 -13.37
N ILE A 220 -8.23 5.48 -14.07
CA ILE A 220 -7.44 6.56 -14.65
C ILE A 220 -8.24 7.27 -15.76
N ARG A 221 -8.93 6.54 -16.64
CA ARG A 221 -9.80 7.13 -17.68
C ARG A 221 -10.94 7.94 -17.06
N ALA A 222 -11.62 7.39 -16.06
CA ALA A 222 -12.69 8.05 -15.33
C ALA A 222 -12.22 9.35 -14.66
N PHE A 223 -11.05 9.32 -14.02
CA PHE A 223 -10.44 10.51 -13.43
C PHE A 223 -10.04 11.53 -14.50
N GLY A 224 -9.57 11.07 -15.68
CA GLY A 224 -9.30 11.92 -16.84
C GLY A 224 -10.50 12.73 -17.31
N LEU A 225 -11.70 12.14 -17.31
CA LEU A 225 -12.96 12.84 -17.65
C LEU A 225 -13.32 13.97 -16.67
N LEU A 226 -12.71 13.99 -15.49
CA LEU A 226 -12.97 14.95 -14.40
C LEU A 226 -11.83 15.94 -14.22
N ALA A 227 -10.72 15.75 -14.94
CA ALA A 227 -9.48 16.46 -14.68
C ALA A 227 -9.68 17.98 -14.77
N ASP A 228 -10.28 18.47 -15.84
CA ASP A 228 -10.48 19.90 -16.06
C ASP A 228 -11.53 20.52 -15.12
N GLU A 229 -12.54 19.73 -14.73
CA GLU A 229 -13.59 20.16 -13.80
C GLU A 229 -13.06 20.27 -12.35
N PHE A 230 -12.09 19.43 -11.98
CA PHE A 230 -11.55 19.34 -10.63
C PHE A 230 -10.01 19.45 -10.60
N PRO A 231 -9.42 20.59 -11.03
CA PRO A 231 -7.98 20.72 -11.26
C PRO A 231 -7.11 20.45 -10.03
N ASP A 232 -7.62 20.77 -8.83
CA ASP A 232 -6.89 20.61 -7.57
C ASP A 232 -6.88 19.18 -7.02
N TRP A 233 -7.64 18.26 -7.63
CA TRP A 233 -7.71 16.89 -7.17
C TRP A 233 -6.58 16.03 -7.73
N GLN A 234 -6.13 15.07 -6.92
CA GLN A 234 -5.17 14.04 -7.30
C GLN A 234 -5.78 12.64 -7.14
N LEU A 235 -5.35 11.72 -8.00
CA LEU A 235 -5.57 10.28 -7.87
C LEU A 235 -4.26 9.62 -7.43
N ARG A 236 -4.27 8.91 -6.31
CA ARG A 236 -3.11 8.15 -5.80
C ARG A 236 -3.43 6.65 -5.77
N ILE A 237 -2.68 5.87 -6.56
CA ILE A 237 -2.85 4.42 -6.66
C ILE A 237 -1.68 3.71 -5.96
N TYR A 238 -1.97 3.01 -4.88
CA TYR A 238 -1.01 2.25 -4.08
C TYR A 238 -1.02 0.76 -4.46
N GLY A 239 0.15 0.22 -4.75
CA GLY A 239 0.31 -1.15 -5.16
C GLY A 239 1.45 -1.34 -6.15
N ASP A 240 1.68 -2.59 -6.51
CA ASP A 240 2.67 -2.98 -7.49
C ASP A 240 2.13 -4.16 -8.34
N GLY A 241 2.71 -4.40 -9.51
CA GLY A 241 2.30 -5.47 -10.41
C GLY A 241 2.64 -5.20 -11.88
N GLY A 242 2.41 -6.22 -12.72
CA GLY A 242 2.82 -6.22 -14.12
C GLY A 242 2.20 -5.11 -14.99
N GLU A 243 1.06 -4.54 -14.60
CA GLU A 243 0.41 -3.47 -15.35
C GLU A 243 1.04 -2.08 -15.10
N ALA A 244 1.97 -1.92 -14.16
CA ALA A 244 2.50 -0.60 -13.76
C ALA A 244 3.03 0.23 -14.93
N ALA A 245 3.77 -0.39 -15.86
CA ALA A 245 4.31 0.31 -17.04
C ALA A 245 3.20 0.79 -17.99
N LYS A 246 2.20 -0.04 -18.24
CA LYS A 246 1.04 0.27 -19.09
C LYS A 246 0.17 1.37 -18.46
N LEU A 247 -0.04 1.33 -17.15
CA LEU A 247 -0.79 2.37 -16.43
C LEU A 247 -0.06 3.73 -16.48
N ARG A 248 1.28 3.76 -16.36
CA ARG A 248 2.06 5.00 -16.55
C ARG A 248 1.91 5.58 -17.94
N ALA A 249 1.94 4.72 -18.96
CA ALA A 249 1.71 5.15 -20.34
C ALA A 249 0.31 5.74 -20.51
N LEU A 250 -0.72 5.14 -19.91
CA LEU A 250 -2.09 5.66 -19.94
C LEU A 250 -2.24 7.02 -19.22
N VAL A 251 -1.63 7.19 -18.05
CA VAL A 251 -1.58 8.50 -17.35
C VAL A 251 -0.99 9.57 -18.26
N THR A 252 0.05 9.20 -19.00
CA THR A 252 0.76 10.08 -19.93
C THR A 252 -0.11 10.43 -21.14
N GLU A 253 -0.72 9.43 -21.78
CA GLU A 253 -1.65 9.57 -22.91
C GLU A 253 -2.81 10.50 -22.60
N LEU A 254 -3.33 10.46 -21.38
CA LEU A 254 -4.46 11.27 -20.93
C LEU A 254 -4.06 12.65 -20.36
N GLY A 255 -2.78 13.03 -20.42
CA GLY A 255 -2.32 14.32 -19.89
C GLY A 255 -2.42 14.43 -18.36
N LEU A 256 -2.45 13.33 -17.63
CA LEU A 256 -2.65 13.28 -16.17
C LEU A 256 -1.33 13.25 -15.38
N ALA A 257 -0.22 13.63 -16.00
CA ALA A 257 1.08 13.70 -15.35
C ALA A 257 1.03 14.65 -14.14
N GLY A 258 1.50 14.18 -12.98
CA GLY A 258 1.41 14.94 -11.73
C GLY A 258 0.02 14.96 -11.07
N ARG A 259 -1.00 14.38 -11.70
CA ARG A 259 -2.38 14.31 -11.17
C ARG A 259 -2.83 12.89 -10.86
N ALA A 260 -2.49 11.92 -11.70
CA ALA A 260 -2.68 10.50 -11.43
C ALA A 260 -1.32 9.85 -11.11
N LEU A 261 -1.09 9.52 -9.84
CA LEU A 261 0.20 9.08 -9.30
C LEU A 261 0.18 7.59 -8.98
N LEU A 262 1.19 6.86 -9.47
CA LEU A 262 1.43 5.48 -9.09
C LEU A 262 2.44 5.43 -7.94
N MET A 263 1.95 5.14 -6.75
CA MET A 263 2.69 5.31 -5.48
C MET A 263 3.59 4.12 -5.13
N GLY A 264 3.48 3.01 -5.86
CA GLY A 264 4.16 1.76 -5.53
C GLY A 264 3.54 1.05 -4.32
N GLY A 265 4.17 -0.04 -3.88
CA GLY A 265 3.70 -0.80 -2.72
C GLY A 265 3.94 -0.05 -1.41
N PHE A 266 2.90 0.07 -0.58
CA PHE A 266 2.98 0.71 0.74
C PHE A 266 2.31 -0.15 1.82
N SER A 267 2.97 -0.29 2.98
CA SER A 267 2.47 -1.08 4.11
C SER A 267 3.05 -0.57 5.42
N PRO A 268 2.24 -0.39 6.49
CA PRO A 268 0.79 -0.60 6.52
C PRO A 268 0.08 0.58 5.79
N ILE A 269 -1.10 0.37 5.17
CA ILE A 269 -1.71 1.29 4.17
C ILE A 269 -2.71 2.30 4.77
N GLU A 270 -3.10 2.10 6.01
CA GLU A 270 -4.14 2.84 6.72
C GLU A 270 -3.85 4.35 6.78
N SER A 271 -2.58 4.73 6.94
CA SER A 271 -2.17 6.15 6.89
C SER A 271 -2.44 6.80 5.54
N GLU A 272 -2.35 6.04 4.45
CA GLU A 272 -2.55 6.55 3.10
C GLU A 272 -4.03 6.58 2.73
N TRP A 273 -4.83 5.63 3.22
CA TRP A 273 -6.28 5.75 3.17
C TRP A 273 -6.75 7.00 3.91
N ALA A 274 -6.27 7.21 5.14
CA ALA A 274 -6.69 8.36 5.95
C ALA A 274 -6.27 9.73 5.36
N LYS A 275 -5.32 9.78 4.40
CA LYS A 275 -5.00 11.00 3.61
C LYS A 275 -6.03 11.30 2.54
N GLY A 276 -6.76 10.30 2.08
CA GLY A 276 -7.78 10.46 1.04
C GLY A 276 -9.04 11.14 1.54
N SER A 277 -9.91 11.50 0.61
CA SER A 277 -11.30 11.87 0.89
C SER A 277 -12.31 11.01 0.14
N ILE A 278 -11.83 10.23 -0.83
CA ILE A 278 -12.64 9.27 -1.58
C ILE A 278 -11.77 8.03 -1.80
N ALA A 279 -12.33 6.85 -1.55
CA ALA A 279 -11.73 5.61 -2.02
C ALA A 279 -12.36 5.14 -3.32
N ALA A 280 -11.55 4.68 -4.26
CA ALA A 280 -12.02 4.09 -5.52
C ALA A 280 -11.59 2.62 -5.62
N VAL A 281 -12.56 1.72 -5.83
CA VAL A 281 -12.28 0.29 -6.06
C VAL A 281 -13.00 -0.18 -7.32
N THR A 282 -12.28 -0.21 -8.42
CA THR A 282 -12.82 -0.34 -9.78
C THR A 282 -12.75 -1.73 -10.37
N SER A 283 -12.52 -2.77 -9.55
CA SER A 283 -12.28 -4.13 -10.01
C SER A 283 -13.37 -4.68 -10.94
N SER A 284 -13.00 -5.54 -11.88
CA SER A 284 -13.97 -6.31 -12.67
C SER A 284 -14.52 -7.52 -11.92
N ALA A 285 -13.78 -8.03 -10.94
CA ALA A 285 -14.18 -9.13 -10.07
C ALA A 285 -13.55 -8.96 -8.67
N GLU A 286 -14.30 -9.32 -7.64
CA GLU A 286 -13.87 -9.39 -6.25
C GLU A 286 -14.44 -10.67 -5.63
N SER A 287 -13.70 -11.28 -4.69
CA SER A 287 -14.26 -12.33 -3.83
C SER A 287 -14.99 -11.72 -2.64
N PHE A 288 -14.48 -10.59 -2.13
CA PHE A 288 -15.04 -9.89 -0.97
C PHE A 288 -14.88 -8.38 -1.14
N GLY A 289 -13.64 -7.89 -1.12
CA GLY A 289 -13.34 -6.47 -1.20
C GLY A 289 -12.67 -5.90 0.06
N MET A 290 -11.58 -6.53 0.51
CA MET A 290 -10.83 -6.08 1.70
C MET A 290 -10.48 -4.59 1.66
N THR A 291 -10.07 -4.09 0.49
CA THR A 291 -9.69 -2.68 0.32
C THR A 291 -10.87 -1.72 0.46
N LEU A 292 -12.11 -2.16 0.19
CA LEU A 292 -13.30 -1.36 0.48
C LEU A 292 -13.42 -1.19 1.99
N VAL A 293 -13.38 -2.30 2.74
CA VAL A 293 -13.53 -2.28 4.19
C VAL A 293 -12.38 -1.52 4.85
N GLU A 294 -11.13 -1.69 4.39
CA GLU A 294 -9.96 -0.93 4.86
C GLU A 294 -10.15 0.58 4.68
N ALA A 295 -10.67 1.02 3.53
CA ALA A 295 -10.97 2.42 3.26
C ALA A 295 -12.11 2.95 4.14
N MET A 296 -13.21 2.19 4.27
CA MET A 296 -14.35 2.55 5.12
C MET A 296 -13.95 2.65 6.60
N ARG A 297 -13.09 1.74 7.08
CA ARG A 297 -12.50 1.76 8.43
C ARG A 297 -11.66 3.02 8.68
N CYS A 298 -11.12 3.62 7.62
CA CYS A 298 -10.43 4.91 7.67
C CYS A 298 -11.35 6.11 7.43
N GLY A 299 -12.67 5.92 7.39
CA GLY A 299 -13.66 7.01 7.25
C GLY A 299 -13.86 7.53 5.84
N LEU A 300 -13.44 6.79 4.81
CA LEU A 300 -13.65 7.21 3.42
C LEU A 300 -14.98 6.71 2.87
N PRO A 301 -15.77 7.56 2.17
CA PRO A 301 -16.79 7.07 1.26
C PRO A 301 -16.13 6.37 0.07
N VAL A 302 -16.79 5.33 -0.44
CA VAL A 302 -16.21 4.47 -1.49
C VAL A 302 -17.01 4.55 -2.79
N VAL A 303 -16.34 4.84 -3.91
CA VAL A 303 -16.88 4.55 -5.25
C VAL A 303 -16.35 3.19 -5.67
N SER A 304 -17.24 2.20 -5.76
CA SER A 304 -16.86 0.84 -6.12
C SER A 304 -17.67 0.33 -7.30
N THR A 305 -17.03 -0.40 -8.20
CA THR A 305 -17.75 -1.18 -9.20
C THR A 305 -18.58 -2.27 -8.54
N ASP A 306 -19.78 -2.48 -9.05
CA ASP A 306 -20.76 -3.42 -8.56
C ASP A 306 -20.48 -4.82 -9.12
N CYS A 307 -19.37 -5.42 -8.66
CA CYS A 307 -19.04 -6.79 -8.99
C CYS A 307 -20.17 -7.75 -8.58
N PRO A 308 -20.33 -8.90 -9.26
CA PRO A 308 -21.38 -9.85 -8.94
C PRO A 308 -21.42 -10.31 -7.47
N VAL A 309 -20.25 -10.30 -6.80
CA VAL A 309 -20.05 -10.73 -5.42
C VAL A 309 -19.12 -9.73 -4.72
N GLY A 310 -19.37 -9.45 -3.43
CA GLY A 310 -18.50 -8.64 -2.57
C GLY A 310 -18.99 -7.20 -2.33
N PRO A 311 -18.78 -6.25 -3.24
CA PRO A 311 -19.05 -4.83 -3.02
C PRO A 311 -20.46 -4.51 -2.52
N ARG A 312 -21.49 -5.15 -3.08
CA ARG A 312 -22.91 -4.91 -2.70
C ARG A 312 -23.26 -5.41 -1.31
N GLU A 313 -22.52 -6.38 -0.78
CA GLU A 313 -22.71 -6.83 0.61
C GLU A 313 -22.00 -5.91 1.60
N ILE A 314 -20.99 -5.18 1.14
CA ILE A 314 -20.18 -4.26 1.95
C ILE A 314 -20.80 -2.87 1.98
N LEU A 315 -21.10 -2.30 0.83
CA LEU A 315 -21.57 -0.92 0.65
C LEU A 315 -23.08 -0.82 0.53
N ARG A 316 -23.63 0.26 1.08
CA ARG A 316 -25.00 0.71 0.90
C ARG A 316 -25.00 1.87 -0.09
N HIS A 317 -25.39 1.58 -1.34
CA HIS A 317 -25.40 2.57 -2.42
C HIS A 317 -26.18 3.83 -2.01
N GLY A 318 -25.52 4.99 -2.10
CA GLY A 318 -26.10 6.29 -1.75
C GLY A 318 -26.05 6.64 -0.26
N GLU A 319 -25.56 5.76 0.62
CA GLU A 319 -25.42 6.03 2.05
C GLU A 319 -23.96 6.12 2.51
N ASP A 320 -23.13 5.15 2.15
CA ASP A 320 -21.70 5.08 2.54
C ASP A 320 -20.75 5.02 1.34
N GLY A 321 -21.30 5.13 0.14
CA GLY A 321 -20.56 5.08 -1.11
C GLY A 321 -21.48 4.94 -2.32
N PHE A 322 -20.88 4.82 -3.50
CA PHE A 322 -21.58 4.57 -4.75
C PHE A 322 -21.12 3.25 -5.37
N LEU A 323 -22.09 2.34 -5.57
CA LEU A 323 -21.96 1.21 -6.45
C LEU A 323 -22.22 1.65 -7.90
N VAL A 324 -21.25 1.43 -8.79
CA VAL A 324 -21.32 1.82 -10.21
C VAL A 324 -21.15 0.60 -11.11
N ARG A 325 -21.59 0.68 -12.37
CA ARG A 325 -21.52 -0.46 -13.29
C ARG A 325 -20.06 -0.90 -13.53
N THR A 326 -19.81 -2.21 -13.54
CA THR A 326 -18.51 -2.77 -13.93
C THR A 326 -18.20 -2.45 -15.39
N GLY A 327 -16.93 -2.16 -15.70
CA GLY A 327 -16.51 -1.91 -17.08
C GLY A 327 -16.81 -0.50 -17.62
N ASP A 328 -17.38 0.40 -16.82
CA ASP A 328 -17.96 1.68 -17.25
C ASP A 328 -17.20 2.86 -16.62
N ALA A 329 -16.32 3.52 -17.40
CA ALA A 329 -15.49 4.62 -16.91
C ALA A 329 -16.33 5.87 -16.61
N GLU A 330 -17.35 6.14 -17.42
CA GLU A 330 -18.28 7.24 -17.24
C GLU A 330 -19.08 7.10 -15.95
N ALA A 331 -19.55 5.89 -15.61
CA ALA A 331 -20.24 5.63 -14.35
C ALA A 331 -19.30 5.83 -13.14
N ILE A 332 -18.04 5.38 -13.24
CA ILE A 332 -17.02 5.66 -12.21
C ILE A 332 -16.82 7.17 -12.06
N ALA A 333 -16.68 7.90 -13.17
CA ALA A 333 -16.52 9.35 -13.18
C ALA A 333 -17.71 10.07 -12.56
N GLN A 334 -18.94 9.64 -12.83
CA GLN A 334 -20.15 10.21 -12.20
C GLN A 334 -20.16 10.00 -10.68
N GLY A 335 -19.79 8.80 -10.21
CA GLY A 335 -19.68 8.52 -8.78
C GLY A 335 -18.63 9.40 -8.10
N LEU A 336 -17.45 9.54 -8.72
CA LEU A 336 -16.39 10.43 -8.24
C LEU A 336 -16.82 11.90 -8.25
N ARG A 337 -17.38 12.40 -9.36
CA ARG A 337 -17.87 13.79 -9.51
C ARG A 337 -18.80 14.18 -8.37
N ARG A 338 -19.77 13.33 -8.01
CA ARG A 338 -20.72 13.62 -6.93
C ARG A 338 -20.02 13.87 -5.59
N LEU A 339 -19.01 13.07 -5.26
CA LEU A 339 -18.25 13.21 -4.02
C LEU A 339 -17.23 14.36 -4.09
N MET A 340 -16.66 14.63 -5.26
CA MET A 340 -15.69 15.72 -5.47
C MET A 340 -16.34 17.10 -5.46
N ALA A 341 -17.61 17.20 -5.89
CA ALA A 341 -18.37 18.44 -5.95
C ALA A 341 -19.09 18.82 -4.64
N ASP A 342 -19.35 17.86 -3.74
CA ASP A 342 -20.13 18.07 -2.52
C ASP A 342 -19.39 17.57 -1.27
N ASP A 343 -18.80 18.53 -0.55
CA ASP A 343 -18.05 18.27 0.68
C ASP A 343 -18.92 17.70 1.80
N MET A 344 -20.16 18.19 1.95
CA MET A 344 -21.07 17.70 3.00
C MET A 344 -21.49 16.25 2.74
N LEU A 345 -21.83 15.93 1.49
CA LEU A 345 -22.14 14.56 1.09
C LEU A 345 -20.96 13.65 1.34
N ARG A 346 -19.75 14.06 0.95
CA ARG A 346 -18.52 13.27 1.12
C ARG A 346 -18.23 12.96 2.58
N THR A 347 -18.25 13.97 3.46
CA THR A 347 -18.03 13.77 4.90
C THR A 347 -19.15 12.94 5.55
N HIS A 348 -20.41 13.17 5.17
CA HIS A 348 -21.54 12.38 5.70
C HIS A 348 -21.42 10.90 5.31
N MET A 349 -21.14 10.61 4.04
CA MET A 349 -20.95 9.24 3.56
C MET A 349 -19.72 8.59 4.18
N GLY A 350 -18.62 9.32 4.39
CA GLY A 350 -17.44 8.82 5.10
C GLY A 350 -17.73 8.40 6.54
N ALA A 351 -18.52 9.19 7.27
CA ALA A 351 -18.98 8.83 8.61
C ALA A 351 -19.90 7.59 8.60
N ASN A 352 -20.76 7.45 7.59
CA ASN A 352 -21.62 6.27 7.43
C ASN A 352 -20.79 5.02 7.11
N ALA A 353 -19.80 5.15 6.24
CA ALA A 353 -18.84 4.10 5.89
C ALA A 353 -18.09 3.59 7.13
N LEU A 354 -17.59 4.50 7.96
CA LEU A 354 -16.93 4.15 9.22
C LEU A 354 -17.85 3.31 10.13
N ARG A 355 -19.09 3.77 10.35
CA ARG A 355 -20.06 3.05 11.19
C ARG A 355 -20.42 1.67 10.62
N ASN A 356 -20.67 1.59 9.31
CA ASN A 356 -21.02 0.32 8.66
C ASN A 356 -19.85 -0.67 8.68
N SER A 357 -18.60 -0.19 8.59
CA SER A 357 -17.41 -1.04 8.57
C SER A 357 -17.15 -1.81 9.88
N ALA A 358 -17.73 -1.36 11.00
CA ALA A 358 -17.52 -1.96 12.32
C ALA A 358 -17.93 -3.45 12.40
N ARG A 359 -18.88 -3.89 11.58
CA ARG A 359 -19.31 -5.30 11.52
C ARG A 359 -18.25 -6.29 11.00
N TYR A 360 -17.18 -5.78 10.40
CA TYR A 360 -16.04 -6.58 9.91
C TYR A 360 -14.92 -6.71 10.94
N ASP A 361 -15.24 -6.49 12.21
CA ASP A 361 -14.22 -6.50 13.26
C ASP A 361 -13.70 -7.92 13.49
N PRO A 362 -12.37 -8.12 13.64
CA PRO A 362 -11.82 -9.44 13.88
C PRO A 362 -12.46 -10.18 15.04
N GLU A 363 -12.81 -9.51 16.15
CA GLU A 363 -13.47 -10.16 17.29
C GLU A 363 -14.87 -10.68 16.90
N ALA A 364 -15.66 -9.86 16.22
CA ALA A 364 -17.01 -10.21 15.80
C ALA A 364 -17.02 -11.36 14.78
N VAL A 365 -16.12 -11.31 13.78
CA VAL A 365 -15.97 -12.37 12.77
C VAL A 365 -15.47 -13.66 13.40
N ALA A 366 -14.51 -13.60 14.32
CA ALA A 366 -14.02 -14.77 15.05
C ALA A 366 -15.13 -15.43 15.88
N ALA A 367 -16.01 -14.65 16.52
CA ALA A 367 -17.16 -15.18 17.23
C ALA A 367 -18.09 -15.99 16.31
N THR A 368 -18.36 -15.50 15.09
CA THR A 368 -19.15 -16.26 14.10
C THR A 368 -18.48 -17.57 13.69
N TYR A 369 -17.15 -17.61 13.60
CA TYR A 369 -16.41 -18.86 13.37
C TYR A 369 -16.52 -19.83 14.54
N VAL A 370 -16.45 -19.34 15.78
CA VAL A 370 -16.61 -20.17 16.98
C VAL A 370 -18.00 -20.79 17.02
N ASP A 371 -19.06 -20.00 16.78
CA ASP A 371 -20.44 -20.49 16.71
C ASP A 371 -20.58 -21.61 15.66
N LEU A 372 -19.94 -21.43 14.49
CA LEU A 372 -19.92 -22.45 13.44
C LEU A 372 -19.22 -23.74 13.90
N PHE A 373 -18.10 -23.64 14.61
CA PHE A 373 -17.37 -24.81 15.11
C PHE A 373 -18.21 -25.56 16.17
N GLU A 374 -18.88 -24.84 17.06
CA GLU A 374 -19.75 -25.43 18.08
C GLU A 374 -20.98 -26.12 17.48
N ASP A 375 -21.61 -25.51 16.47
CA ASP A 375 -22.69 -26.14 15.69
C ASP A 375 -22.20 -27.40 14.97
N ALA A 376 -21.04 -27.33 14.31
CA ALA A 376 -20.44 -28.46 13.62
C ALA A 376 -20.12 -29.63 14.57
N ALA A 377 -19.51 -29.35 15.72
CA ALA A 377 -19.28 -30.34 16.77
C ALA A 377 -20.59 -30.98 17.23
N SER A 378 -21.63 -30.17 17.44
CA SER A 378 -22.94 -30.63 17.90
C SER A 378 -23.63 -31.53 16.88
N ARG A 379 -23.63 -31.15 15.60
CA ARG A 379 -24.21 -31.97 14.51
C ARG A 379 -23.49 -33.30 14.34
N ARG A 380 -22.16 -33.31 14.38
CA ARG A 380 -21.37 -34.54 14.29
C ARG A 380 -21.69 -35.48 15.45
N ALA A 381 -21.67 -34.97 16.67
CA ALA A 381 -21.97 -35.74 17.86
C ALA A 381 -23.44 -36.22 17.92
N ALA A 382 -24.36 -35.52 17.24
CA ALA A 382 -25.75 -35.92 17.08
C ALA A 382 -25.95 -36.96 15.98
N ALA A 383 -25.22 -36.88 14.87
CA ALA A 383 -25.20 -37.90 13.81
C ALA A 383 -24.67 -39.24 14.34
N GLU A 384 -23.64 -39.20 15.18
CA GLU A 384 -23.11 -40.37 15.90
C GLU A 384 -24.13 -40.97 16.90
N ARG A 385 -25.13 -40.18 17.34
CA ARG A 385 -26.11 -40.56 18.37
C ARG A 385 -27.57 -40.65 17.89
N GLY A 386 -27.86 -40.42 16.61
CA GLY A 386 -29.20 -40.54 16.01
C GLY A 386 -30.26 -39.50 16.44
N TYR A 387 -29.87 -38.30 16.89
CA TYR A 387 -30.79 -37.34 17.55
C TYR A 387 -30.92 -35.98 16.81
N ARG A 388 -32.09 -35.33 16.83
CA ARG A 388 -32.33 -33.94 16.34
C ARG A 388 -32.69 -33.01 17.51
N ARG A 389 -32.09 -31.82 17.57
CA ARG A 389 -32.25 -30.87 18.69
C ARG A 389 -32.80 -29.50 18.23
N PRO A 390 -33.63 -28.79 19.03
CA PRO A 390 -34.05 -27.41 18.77
C PRO A 390 -33.10 -26.34 19.35
N ALA A 391 -33.26 -25.11 18.86
CA ALA A 391 -32.38 -23.94 18.98
C ALA A 391 -32.37 -23.22 20.35
N ALA A 392 -31.34 -22.37 20.56
CA ALA A 392 -31.03 -21.61 21.79
C ALA A 392 -30.99 -20.09 21.54
N PRO A 393 -30.98 -19.25 22.62
CA PRO A 393 -30.55 -17.85 22.55
C PRO A 393 -29.23 -17.51 23.31
N ARG A 394 -28.61 -16.42 22.79
CA ARG A 394 -27.40 -15.59 23.10
C ARG A 394 -27.31 -15.01 24.54
N GLU A 395 -26.27 -14.32 25.05
CA GLU A 395 -24.90 -13.84 24.70
C GLU A 395 -24.25 -13.32 26.02
N ALA A 396 -22.92 -13.17 26.11
CA ALA A 396 -22.25 -12.19 26.99
C ALA A 396 -20.78 -11.87 26.58
N THR A 397 -20.33 -10.68 26.94
CA THR A 397 -19.37 -9.77 26.27
C THR A 397 -17.95 -9.64 26.87
N HIS A 398 -16.98 -9.33 25.99
CA HIS A 398 -15.74 -8.49 26.03
C HIS A 398 -14.70 -8.51 27.18
N ALA A 399 -13.41 -8.54 26.80
CA ALA A 399 -12.48 -7.38 26.82
C ALA A 399 -11.04 -7.73 26.36
N ASP A 400 -10.45 -6.80 25.60
CA ASP A 400 -9.16 -6.88 24.89
C ASP A 400 -7.91 -6.63 25.75
N ALA A 401 -6.79 -7.30 25.42
CA ALA A 401 -5.45 -6.94 25.90
C ALA A 401 -4.33 -7.29 24.90
N THR A 402 -3.56 -6.27 24.48
CA THR A 402 -2.37 -6.41 23.62
C THR A 402 -1.08 -6.59 24.43
N VAL A 403 -0.18 -7.45 23.94
CA VAL A 403 1.06 -7.88 24.61
C VAL A 403 2.26 -7.07 24.12
N PRO A 404 3.20 -6.67 25.00
CA PRO A 404 4.38 -5.90 24.61
C PRO A 404 5.41 -6.76 23.83
N PRO A 405 6.22 -6.15 22.95
CA PRO A 405 7.20 -6.87 22.12
C PRO A 405 8.36 -7.46 22.93
N ALA A 406 8.87 -8.63 22.48
CA ALA A 406 9.90 -9.40 23.19
C ALA A 406 11.29 -8.75 23.23
N SER A 407 11.62 -7.86 22.27
CA SER A 407 12.88 -7.11 22.24
C SER A 407 12.75 -5.82 21.43
N MET A 408 13.68 -4.87 21.61
CA MET A 408 13.70 -3.63 20.82
C MET A 408 13.93 -3.86 19.32
N GLY A 409 14.61 -4.94 18.90
CA GLY A 409 14.83 -5.23 17.48
C GLY A 409 13.59 -5.78 16.77
N ALA A 410 12.63 -6.30 17.54
CA ALA A 410 11.33 -6.69 17.03
C ALA A 410 10.32 -5.52 17.04
N ALA A 411 10.61 -4.46 17.79
CA ALA A 411 9.68 -3.35 17.97
C ALA A 411 9.51 -2.52 16.68
N ARG A 412 8.30 -2.02 16.50
CA ARG A 412 7.93 -1.08 15.44
C ARG A 412 7.82 0.32 15.99
N ALA A 413 8.46 1.27 15.31
CA ALA A 413 8.35 2.67 15.67
C ALA A 413 7.30 3.34 14.79
N ASP A 414 6.27 3.85 15.45
CA ASP A 414 5.26 4.69 14.86
C ASP A 414 5.77 6.13 14.75
N VAL A 415 5.38 6.82 13.70
CA VAL A 415 5.73 8.22 13.44
C VAL A 415 4.45 8.99 13.10
N THR A 416 4.27 10.15 13.73
CA THR A 416 3.16 11.07 13.48
C THR A 416 3.72 12.45 13.14
N SER A 417 3.12 13.16 12.19
CA SER A 417 3.48 14.55 11.85
C SER A 417 2.49 15.56 12.43
N ASP A 418 2.95 16.79 12.67
CA ASP A 418 2.08 17.95 12.90
C ASP A 418 2.01 18.89 11.70
N ASP A 419 1.14 19.91 11.78
CA ASP A 419 0.86 20.87 10.70
C ASP A 419 2.04 21.79 10.37
N ALA A 420 3.12 21.76 11.16
CA ALA A 420 4.34 22.51 10.88
C ALA A 420 5.44 21.61 10.30
N GLY A 421 5.13 20.33 10.03
CA GLY A 421 6.06 19.37 9.43
C GLY A 421 6.99 18.68 10.43
N TRP A 422 6.72 18.79 11.74
CA TRP A 422 7.51 18.17 12.79
C TRP A 422 7.05 16.75 13.07
N LEU A 423 7.98 15.91 13.54
CA LEU A 423 7.72 14.47 13.72
C LEU A 423 7.78 14.07 15.18
N ARG A 424 6.86 13.20 15.59
CA ARG A 424 6.91 12.48 16.86
C ARG A 424 7.04 10.98 16.60
N PHE A 425 8.08 10.39 17.18
CA PHE A 425 8.36 8.96 17.17
C PHE A 425 7.82 8.32 18.46
N SER A 426 7.21 7.15 18.34
CA SER A 426 6.76 6.33 19.46
C SER A 426 7.11 4.86 19.21
N VAL A 427 7.66 4.17 20.21
CA VAL A 427 7.92 2.73 20.14
C VAL A 427 7.61 2.08 21.48
N ASP A 428 6.89 0.97 21.44
CA ASP A 428 6.69 0.13 22.62
C ASP A 428 7.78 -0.93 22.66
N GLY A 429 8.43 -1.06 23.81
CA GLY A 429 9.50 -2.00 24.07
C GLY A 429 9.20 -2.93 25.25
N PRO A 430 10.06 -3.92 25.50
CA PRO A 430 9.94 -4.82 26.63
C PRO A 430 10.03 -4.07 27.97
N ALA A 431 9.65 -4.75 29.07
CA ALA A 431 9.82 -4.26 30.43
C ALA A 431 11.27 -3.79 30.67
N GLU A 432 11.45 -2.58 31.20
CA GLU A 432 12.72 -1.84 31.12
C GLU A 432 13.91 -2.51 31.82
N GLY A 433 13.67 -3.34 32.85
CA GLY A 433 14.76 -3.90 33.66
C GLY A 433 15.78 -2.82 34.05
N LYS A 434 17.08 -3.04 33.77
CA LYS A 434 18.17 -2.05 33.95
C LYS A 434 18.63 -1.35 32.65
N ARG A 435 17.95 -1.52 31.51
CA ARG A 435 18.43 -1.04 30.20
C ARG A 435 17.67 0.21 29.75
N ARG A 436 18.32 1.38 29.82
CA ARG A 436 17.78 2.63 29.29
C ARG A 436 18.06 2.74 27.79
N TRP A 437 17.01 2.89 26.98
CA TRP A 437 17.11 3.11 25.55
C TRP A 437 16.84 4.58 25.18
N GLN A 438 17.52 5.02 24.12
CA GLN A 438 17.42 6.38 23.59
C GLN A 438 17.34 6.33 22.07
N TYR A 439 16.52 7.19 21.49
CA TYR A 439 16.47 7.40 20.04
C TYR A 439 17.76 8.07 19.54
N VAL A 440 18.31 7.52 18.46
CA VAL A 440 19.48 8.05 17.77
C VAL A 440 19.22 8.05 16.26
N LEU A 441 19.38 9.23 15.65
CA LEU A 441 19.36 9.40 14.20
C LEU A 441 20.79 9.29 13.68
N ARG A 442 21.01 8.33 12.78
CA ARG A 442 22.34 8.04 12.23
C ARG A 442 22.40 8.42 10.76
N HIS A 443 23.31 9.31 10.40
CA HIS A 443 23.43 9.77 9.02
C HIS A 443 23.77 8.58 8.09
N SER A 444 23.10 8.54 6.94
CA SER A 444 23.34 7.56 5.89
C SER A 444 23.79 8.31 4.63
N PRO A 445 25.06 8.74 4.56
CA PRO A 445 25.54 9.58 3.47
C PRO A 445 25.42 8.85 2.13
N SER A 446 24.98 9.59 1.10
CA SER A 446 25.09 9.16 -0.30
C SER A 446 26.41 9.61 -0.94
N ALA A 447 27.03 10.68 -0.42
CA ALA A 447 28.34 11.21 -0.79
C ALA A 447 28.88 12.09 0.36
N GLY A 448 30.20 12.20 0.50
CA GLY A 448 30.86 13.00 1.56
C GLY A 448 30.98 12.31 2.92
N PRO A 449 31.58 12.97 3.92
CA PRO A 449 31.77 12.42 5.26
C PRO A 449 30.43 12.25 5.99
N ALA A 450 30.34 11.26 6.88
CA ALA A 450 29.14 11.06 7.71
C ALA A 450 29.01 12.19 8.75
N LEU A 451 27.80 12.74 8.89
CA LEU A 451 27.45 13.64 9.98
C LEU A 451 27.39 12.86 11.31
N PRO A 452 27.65 13.51 12.45
CA PRO A 452 27.58 12.87 13.75
C PRO A 452 26.18 12.28 14.02
N ASP A 453 26.15 11.20 14.80
CA ASP A 453 24.91 10.62 15.28
C ASP A 453 24.18 11.65 16.17
N MET A 454 22.90 11.90 15.93
CA MET A 454 22.11 12.85 16.72
C MET A 454 21.21 12.11 17.72
N GLU A 455 21.37 12.44 18.98
CA GLU A 455 20.56 11.92 20.07
C GLU A 455 19.26 12.71 20.20
N LEU A 456 18.12 12.02 20.13
CA LEU A 456 16.84 12.65 20.41
C LEU A 456 16.51 12.54 21.90
N ARG A 457 16.01 13.64 22.47
CA ARG A 457 15.46 13.63 23.83
C ARG A 457 14.33 12.62 23.91
N THR A 458 14.56 11.53 24.65
CA THR A 458 13.65 10.40 24.73
C THR A 458 12.91 10.38 26.08
N VAL A 459 11.58 10.46 26.03
CA VAL A 459 10.68 10.34 27.18
C VAL A 459 10.17 8.91 27.30
N ARG A 460 10.00 8.43 28.53
CA ARG A 460 9.66 7.03 28.85
C ARG A 460 8.42 6.95 29.73
N LYS A 461 7.54 6.00 29.46
CA LYS A 461 6.33 5.73 30.23
C LYS A 461 6.08 4.22 30.35
N SER A 462 5.87 3.72 31.57
CA SER A 462 5.48 2.33 31.80
C SER A 462 4.05 2.08 31.31
N LEU A 463 3.80 0.90 30.72
CA LEU A 463 2.51 0.48 30.18
C LEU A 463 1.84 -0.57 31.09
N ALA A 464 0.51 -0.62 31.07
CA ALA A 464 -0.27 -1.56 31.89
C ALA A 464 -0.03 -3.03 31.54
N ASN A 465 0.39 -3.32 30.31
CA ASN A 465 0.74 -4.66 29.84
C ASN A 465 2.17 -5.10 30.21
N GLY A 466 2.87 -4.34 31.06
CA GLY A 466 4.24 -4.62 31.51
C GLY A 466 5.35 -4.11 30.58
N GLY A 467 5.02 -3.50 29.43
CA GLY A 467 5.99 -2.88 28.52
C GLY A 467 6.40 -1.46 28.91
N THR A 468 7.30 -0.86 28.12
CA THR A 468 7.70 0.56 28.25
C THR A 468 7.54 1.27 26.90
N ARG A 469 6.85 2.42 26.89
CA ARG A 469 6.75 3.29 25.72
C ARG A 469 7.85 4.34 25.73
N TYR A 470 8.59 4.43 24.63
CA TYR A 470 9.60 5.45 24.38
C TYR A 470 9.07 6.43 23.33
N THR A 471 9.23 7.72 23.60
CA THR A 471 8.79 8.77 22.68
C THR A 471 9.90 9.80 22.47
N ALA A 472 10.01 10.32 21.26
CA ALA A 472 10.94 11.38 20.90
C ALA A 472 10.30 12.31 19.87
N SER A 473 10.73 13.57 19.82
CA SER A 473 10.25 14.55 18.85
C SER A 473 11.41 15.16 18.08
N LEU A 474 11.19 15.38 16.78
CA LEU A 474 12.05 16.17 15.91
C LEU A 474 11.44 17.55 15.77
N THR A 475 12.05 18.54 16.42
CA THR A 475 11.63 19.95 16.44
C THR A 475 12.45 20.79 15.47
N PRO A 476 12.09 22.07 15.20
CA PRO A 476 12.91 22.94 14.35
C PRO A 476 14.37 23.02 14.80
N ALA A 477 14.61 23.22 16.10
CA ALA A 477 15.95 23.29 16.65
C ALA A 477 16.78 22.01 16.39
N ALA A 478 16.15 20.83 16.39
CA ALA A 478 16.84 19.58 16.09
C ALA A 478 17.16 19.43 14.59
N LEU A 479 16.41 20.10 13.71
CA LEU A 479 16.66 20.06 12.26
C LEU A 479 17.86 20.93 11.85
N ASP A 480 18.04 22.05 12.53
CA ASP A 480 19.19 22.93 12.33
C ASP A 480 20.52 22.17 12.58
N GLU A 481 20.49 21.16 13.45
CA GLU A 481 21.62 20.25 13.73
C GLU A 481 21.76 19.10 12.71
N LEU A 482 20.66 18.54 12.20
CA LEU A 482 20.70 17.43 11.23
C LEU A 482 21.15 17.89 9.84
N GLY A 483 20.70 19.05 9.36
CA GLY A 483 20.89 19.44 7.97
C GLY A 483 20.17 18.53 6.95
N ASP A 484 20.44 18.74 5.66
CA ASP A 484 19.82 17.99 4.56
C ASP A 484 20.45 16.58 4.44
N GLY A 485 19.63 15.53 4.40
CA GLY A 485 20.15 14.18 4.25
C GLY A 485 19.15 13.05 4.51
N ARG A 486 19.71 11.85 4.64
CA ARG A 486 18.96 10.62 4.99
C ARG A 486 19.51 10.03 6.27
N TRP A 487 18.60 9.61 7.15
CA TRP A 487 18.91 9.19 8.50
C TRP A 487 18.27 7.86 8.81
N ARG A 488 19.03 6.97 9.44
CA ARG A 488 18.50 5.72 10.00
C ARG A 488 17.95 6.03 11.39
N VAL A 489 16.72 5.61 11.64
CA VAL A 489 16.12 5.74 12.98
C VAL A 489 16.48 4.51 13.80
N THR A 490 17.22 4.72 14.89
CA THR A 490 17.76 3.63 15.73
C THR A 490 17.50 3.88 17.21
N MET A 491 17.60 2.82 18.01
CA MET A 491 17.60 2.89 19.47
C MET A 491 18.97 2.43 19.98
N ARG A 492 19.55 3.20 20.89
CA ARG A 492 20.83 2.89 21.53
C ARG A 492 20.64 2.63 23.03
N SER A 493 21.33 1.63 23.55
CA SER A 493 21.38 1.36 24.99
C SER A 493 22.73 1.77 25.60
N ALA A 494 22.78 1.93 26.92
CA ALA A 494 23.99 2.28 27.67
C ALA A 494 25.17 1.29 27.52
N LYS A 495 24.95 0.09 26.95
CA LYS A 495 26.01 -0.88 26.61
C LYS A 495 26.45 -0.84 25.14
N HIS A 496 26.17 0.26 24.43
CA HIS A 496 26.60 0.56 23.06
C HIS A 496 26.04 -0.33 21.93
N GLU A 497 24.98 -1.08 22.16
CA GLU A 497 24.28 -1.78 21.08
C GLU A 497 23.27 -0.83 20.41
N ASN A 498 23.47 -0.57 19.11
CA ASN A 498 22.53 0.16 18.26
C ASN A 498 21.58 -0.82 17.57
N VAL A 499 20.28 -0.62 17.75
CA VAL A 499 19.24 -1.47 17.16
C VAL A 499 18.45 -0.66 16.13
N HIS A 500 18.33 -1.21 14.92
CA HIS A 500 17.47 -0.63 13.90
C HIS A 500 16.01 -0.87 14.24
N LEU A 501 15.21 0.18 14.14
CA LEU A 501 13.76 0.08 14.29
C LEU A 501 13.11 -0.32 12.97
N LYS A 502 12.11 -1.20 13.05
CA LYS A 502 11.19 -1.42 11.94
C LYS A 502 10.20 -0.28 11.87
N ALA A 503 9.79 0.07 10.65
CA ALA A 503 8.77 1.08 10.45
C ALA A 503 7.40 0.54 10.90
N GLY A 504 6.80 1.20 11.88
CA GLY A 504 5.41 1.03 12.29
C GLY A 504 4.47 1.88 11.45
N LEU A 505 3.44 2.41 12.07
CA LEU A 505 2.55 3.40 11.48
C LEU A 505 3.33 4.67 11.11
N ARG A 506 3.00 5.29 9.97
CA ARG A 506 3.58 6.57 9.53
C ARG A 506 2.45 7.50 9.13
N ASP A 507 1.90 8.19 10.10
CA ASP A 507 0.83 9.14 9.89
C ASP A 507 1.42 10.50 9.49
N THR A 508 1.50 10.75 8.19
CA THR A 508 2.06 11.99 7.62
C THR A 508 1.01 12.94 7.04
N ARG A 509 -0.26 12.79 7.45
CA ARG A 509 -1.39 13.57 6.90
C ARG A 509 -1.19 15.08 7.05
N ALA A 510 -0.73 15.52 8.22
CA ALA A 510 -0.51 16.94 8.48
C ALA A 510 0.55 17.58 7.56
N LEU A 511 1.38 16.78 6.87
CA LEU A 511 2.28 17.28 5.84
C LEU A 511 1.54 17.82 4.60
N ILE A 512 0.34 17.32 4.30
CA ILE A 512 -0.47 17.83 3.17
C ILE A 512 -0.88 19.28 3.44
N ASP A 513 -1.37 19.56 4.65
CA ASP A 513 -1.75 20.90 5.07
C ASP A 513 -0.54 21.80 5.26
N ALA A 514 0.55 21.28 5.85
CA ALA A 514 1.80 22.01 5.98
C ALA A 514 2.34 22.47 4.62
N ARG A 515 2.29 21.59 3.60
CA ARG A 515 2.71 21.89 2.23
C ARG A 515 1.81 22.97 1.63
N THR A 516 0.49 22.79 1.72
CA THR A 516 -0.49 23.76 1.20
C THR A 516 -0.30 25.14 1.82
N ARG A 517 -0.10 25.21 3.14
CA ARG A 517 0.15 26.46 3.87
C ARG A 517 1.44 27.12 3.42
N LEU A 518 2.53 26.35 3.33
CA LEU A 518 3.85 26.87 2.93
C LEU A 518 3.82 27.41 1.49
N LEU A 519 3.15 26.73 0.56
CA LEU A 519 3.06 27.19 -0.83
C LEU A 519 2.14 28.42 -0.99
N SER A 520 1.10 28.52 -0.16
CA SER A 520 0.19 29.67 -0.17
C SER A 520 0.81 30.90 0.49
N HIS A 521 1.64 30.70 1.51
CA HIS A 521 2.31 31.75 2.28
C HIS A 521 3.79 31.42 2.48
N PRO A 522 4.62 31.58 1.43
CA PRO A 522 6.04 31.26 1.51
C PRO A 522 6.72 32.10 2.59
N VAL A 523 7.43 31.43 3.50
CA VAL A 523 8.15 32.09 4.58
C VAL A 523 9.51 32.56 4.06
N ALA A 524 9.95 33.74 4.48
CA ALA A 524 11.33 34.18 4.27
C ALA A 524 12.27 33.45 5.25
N GLY A 525 13.39 32.93 4.76
CA GLY A 525 14.36 32.19 5.57
C GLY A 525 14.34 30.67 5.35
N GLN A 526 15.02 29.95 6.23
CA GLN A 526 15.26 28.52 6.05
C GLN A 526 13.97 27.70 6.11
N VAL A 527 13.79 26.82 5.11
CA VAL A 527 12.68 25.87 5.03
C VAL A 527 13.18 24.47 5.40
N GLY A 528 12.54 23.87 6.39
CA GLY A 528 12.75 22.50 6.83
C GLY A 528 11.60 21.59 6.38
N TRP A 529 11.91 20.40 5.88
CA TRP A 529 10.93 19.37 5.54
C TRP A 529 11.41 17.98 5.93
N ASN A 530 10.53 17.16 6.50
CA ASN A 530 10.88 15.87 7.07
C ASN A 530 9.92 14.81 6.62
N LEU A 531 10.46 13.70 6.13
CA LEU A 531 9.64 12.61 5.65
C LEU A 531 10.13 11.27 6.21
N PRO A 532 9.39 10.64 7.12
CA PRO A 532 9.67 9.28 7.56
C PRO A 532 9.24 8.29 6.47
N TYR A 533 10.06 7.27 6.22
CA TYR A 533 9.75 6.25 5.22
C TYR A 533 10.34 4.88 5.58
N ALA A 534 9.77 3.82 5.01
CA ALA A 534 10.29 2.47 5.15
C ALA A 534 11.17 2.10 3.95
N GLN A 535 12.31 1.47 4.20
CA GLN A 535 13.06 0.78 3.14
C GLN A 535 12.38 -0.54 2.75
N ALA A 536 12.77 -1.11 1.61
CA ALA A 536 12.29 -2.42 1.14
C ALA A 536 12.48 -3.57 2.16
N ASN A 537 13.45 -3.44 3.09
CA ASN A 537 13.69 -4.40 4.17
C ASN A 537 12.91 -4.09 5.48
N GLY A 538 12.02 -3.10 5.45
CA GLY A 538 11.19 -2.68 6.60
C GLY A 538 11.88 -1.74 7.59
N LYS A 539 13.16 -1.38 7.40
CA LYS A 539 13.85 -0.43 8.28
C LYS A 539 13.27 0.98 8.16
N LEU A 540 13.08 1.63 9.30
CA LEU A 540 12.62 3.01 9.37
C LEU A 540 13.76 3.98 9.03
N MET A 541 13.49 4.87 8.09
CA MET A 541 14.36 5.94 7.64
C MET A 541 13.65 7.28 7.79
N LEU A 542 14.45 8.35 7.81
CA LEU A 542 14.01 9.72 7.79
C LEU A 542 14.77 10.46 6.69
N ARG A 543 14.05 11.19 5.83
CA ARG A 543 14.63 12.17 4.90
C ARG A 543 14.42 13.56 5.49
N THR A 544 15.49 14.33 5.63
CA THR A 544 15.44 15.74 6.03
C THR A 544 15.85 16.60 4.85
N VAL A 545 15.11 17.68 4.61
CA VAL A 545 15.44 18.72 3.64
C VAL A 545 15.54 20.00 4.42
N VAL A 546 16.69 20.67 4.31
CA VAL A 546 16.93 21.95 4.99
C VAL A 546 17.53 22.89 3.96
N ARG A 547 16.76 23.89 3.52
CA ARG A 547 17.13 24.78 2.41
C ARG A 547 16.90 26.24 2.79
N ALA A 548 17.94 27.06 2.62
CA ALA A 548 17.78 28.52 2.74
C ALA A 548 16.81 29.05 1.66
N THR A 549 16.97 28.56 0.42
CA THR A 549 16.13 28.94 -0.72
C THR A 549 15.98 27.76 -1.68
N HIS A 550 14.77 27.50 -2.16
CA HIS A 550 14.49 26.58 -3.27
C HIS A 550 13.22 26.98 -4.02
N VAL A 551 13.00 26.44 -5.21
CA VAL A 551 11.70 26.53 -5.88
C VAL A 551 11.01 25.18 -5.77
N GLU A 552 9.80 25.17 -5.20
CA GLU A 552 8.93 24.00 -5.25
C GLU A 552 8.11 24.04 -6.54
N CYS A 553 8.20 22.96 -7.32
CA CYS A 553 7.45 22.74 -8.53
C CYS A 553 6.01 22.37 -8.17
N THR A 554 5.05 23.10 -8.74
CA THR A 554 3.63 22.91 -8.43
C THR A 554 2.89 22.23 -9.58
N SER A 555 3.27 22.53 -10.82
CA SER A 555 2.76 21.85 -12.01
C SER A 555 3.81 21.79 -13.12
N VAL A 556 3.69 20.76 -13.97
CA VAL A 556 4.39 20.65 -15.25
C VAL A 556 3.38 20.18 -16.28
N GLU A 557 3.12 21.03 -17.26
CA GLU A 557 2.25 20.77 -18.40
C GLU A 557 3.15 20.46 -19.61
N VAL A 558 2.88 19.34 -20.27
CA VAL A 558 3.62 18.91 -21.46
C VAL A 558 2.63 18.83 -22.61
N GLY A 559 2.77 19.72 -23.58
CA GLY A 559 1.96 19.76 -24.79
C GLY A 559 2.80 19.50 -26.04
N ASP A 560 2.16 19.62 -27.21
CA ASP A 560 2.79 19.36 -28.50
C ASP A 560 3.88 20.40 -28.83
N ASP A 561 3.67 21.65 -28.43
CA ASP A 561 4.54 22.79 -28.77
C ASP A 561 5.59 23.13 -27.69
N GLY A 562 5.53 22.51 -26.51
CA GLY A 562 6.45 22.86 -25.43
C GLY A 562 6.15 22.26 -24.06
N ILE A 563 6.99 22.64 -23.11
CA ILE A 563 6.89 22.24 -21.70
C ILE A 563 6.69 23.50 -20.87
N VAL A 564 5.57 23.60 -20.15
CA VAL A 564 5.27 24.72 -19.25
C VAL A 564 5.36 24.25 -17.81
N LEU A 565 5.93 25.06 -16.93
CA LEU A 565 6.01 24.76 -15.50
C LEU A 565 5.52 25.94 -14.66
N THR A 566 4.94 25.62 -13.50
CA THR A 566 4.61 26.59 -12.45
C THR A 566 5.37 26.23 -11.18
N GLY A 567 5.92 27.23 -10.49
CA GLY A 567 6.67 27.03 -9.26
C GLY A 567 6.52 28.15 -8.25
N VAL A 568 6.88 27.85 -7.00
CA VAL A 568 6.85 28.78 -5.87
C VAL A 568 8.25 28.87 -5.25
N LEU A 569 8.80 30.08 -5.19
CA LEU A 569 10.08 30.38 -4.54
C LEU A 569 9.90 30.41 -3.01
N CYS A 570 10.50 29.43 -2.34
CA CYS A 570 10.45 29.25 -0.90
C CYS A 570 11.76 29.70 -0.25
N GLY A 571 11.68 30.43 0.87
CA GLY A 571 12.82 30.88 1.68
C GLY A 571 13.62 32.07 1.13
N GLY A 572 13.52 32.34 -0.17
CA GLY A 572 14.18 33.45 -0.85
C GLY A 572 13.40 34.77 -0.87
N PRO A 573 14.01 35.86 -1.38
CA PRO A 573 13.31 37.13 -1.60
C PRO A 573 12.22 37.00 -2.67
N ARG A 574 11.47 38.09 -2.92
CA ARG A 574 10.43 38.13 -3.96
C ARG A 574 11.04 37.97 -5.36
N ILE A 575 10.29 37.33 -6.26
CA ILE A 575 10.63 37.25 -7.68
C ILE A 575 10.48 38.64 -8.30
N GLN A 576 11.55 39.16 -8.88
CA GLN A 576 11.56 40.48 -9.50
C GLN A 576 10.97 40.46 -10.92
N PRO A 577 10.39 41.57 -11.39
CA PRO A 577 10.06 41.72 -12.80
C PRO A 577 11.28 41.45 -13.69
N GLY A 578 11.11 40.61 -14.71
CA GLY A 578 12.20 40.21 -15.60
C GLY A 578 13.01 38.99 -15.16
N ALA A 579 12.65 38.34 -14.04
CA ALA A 579 13.24 37.06 -13.61
C ALA A 579 13.28 36.02 -14.74
N LEU A 580 14.26 35.11 -14.68
CA LEU A 580 14.58 34.20 -15.77
C LEU A 580 14.43 32.73 -15.35
N PHE A 581 13.80 31.92 -16.19
CA PHE A 581 13.91 30.47 -16.12
C PHE A 581 15.16 30.05 -16.88
N VAL A 582 16.05 29.31 -16.22
CA VAL A 582 17.37 28.94 -16.73
C VAL A 582 17.47 27.43 -16.90
N LEU A 583 17.78 26.98 -18.11
CA LEU A 583 18.10 25.58 -18.41
C LEU A 583 19.60 25.42 -18.58
N SER A 584 20.21 24.55 -17.79
CA SER A 584 21.67 24.35 -17.77
C SER A 584 22.03 22.94 -18.23
N ARG A 585 22.81 22.81 -19.30
CA ARG A 585 23.35 21.51 -19.73
C ARG A 585 24.32 20.93 -18.68
N ARG A 586 24.17 19.65 -18.35
CA ARG A 586 25.17 18.90 -17.57
C ARG A 586 26.33 18.47 -18.45
N GLY A 587 27.56 18.52 -17.92
CA GLY A 587 28.76 18.01 -18.61
C GLY A 587 29.85 19.07 -18.86
N PRO A 588 30.89 18.73 -19.62
CA PRO A 588 32.11 19.54 -19.77
C PRO A 588 31.89 20.82 -20.59
N HIS A 589 30.87 20.86 -21.46
CA HIS A 589 30.50 22.03 -22.25
C HIS A 589 29.24 22.67 -21.67
N ALA A 590 29.31 23.39 -20.55
CA ALA A 590 28.11 23.99 -19.95
C ALA A 590 27.51 25.09 -20.87
N LEU A 591 26.23 24.97 -21.22
CA LEU A 591 25.45 26.00 -21.91
C LEU A 591 24.18 26.30 -21.11
N ASN A 592 23.81 27.58 -21.03
CA ASN A 592 22.57 28.02 -20.38
C ASN A 592 21.63 28.63 -21.41
N PHE A 593 20.38 28.17 -21.43
CA PHE A 593 19.29 28.91 -22.05
C PHE A 593 18.51 29.66 -20.98
N THR A 594 18.11 30.89 -21.29
CA THR A 594 17.29 31.71 -20.39
C THR A 594 16.06 32.19 -21.12
N VAL A 595 14.93 32.15 -20.43
CA VAL A 595 13.64 32.68 -20.90
C VAL A 595 13.00 33.50 -19.80
N PRO A 596 12.37 34.65 -20.10
CA PRO A 596 11.64 35.42 -19.09
C PRO A 596 10.52 34.57 -18.47
N VAL A 597 10.31 34.72 -17.16
CA VAL A 597 9.17 34.11 -16.47
C VAL A 597 8.00 35.07 -16.41
N GLN A 598 6.79 34.53 -16.46
CA GLN A 598 5.58 35.25 -16.08
C GLN A 598 5.44 35.22 -14.56
N VAL A 599 5.56 36.36 -13.90
CA VAL A 599 5.37 36.49 -12.46
C VAL A 599 3.87 36.47 -12.16
N LEU A 600 3.41 35.47 -11.40
CA LEU A 600 2.00 35.28 -11.03
C LEU A 600 1.68 35.89 -9.66
N GLY A 601 2.71 36.17 -8.85
CA GLY A 601 2.62 36.72 -7.51
C GLY A 601 4.00 37.05 -6.97
N SER A 602 4.10 37.44 -5.69
CA SER A 602 5.41 37.83 -5.11
C SER A 602 6.45 36.70 -5.10
N HIS A 603 6.01 35.44 -5.10
CA HIS A 603 6.86 34.25 -5.02
C HIS A 603 6.49 33.17 -6.04
N SER A 604 5.46 33.36 -6.85
CA SER A 604 4.99 32.37 -7.83
C SER A 604 5.27 32.83 -9.26
N PHE A 605 5.59 31.87 -10.13
CA PHE A 605 5.85 32.14 -11.54
C PHE A 605 5.39 30.99 -12.44
N ARG A 606 5.22 31.32 -13.71
CA ARG A 606 5.03 30.39 -14.83
C ARG A 606 6.14 30.60 -15.85
N ALA A 607 6.67 29.53 -16.41
CA ALA A 607 7.69 29.60 -17.46
C ALA A 607 7.50 28.49 -18.50
N GLU A 608 7.90 28.77 -19.74
CA GLU A 608 7.89 27.81 -20.84
C GLU A 608 9.32 27.45 -21.24
N ALA A 609 9.63 26.16 -21.29
CA ALA A 609 10.94 25.71 -21.71
C ALA A 609 11.10 25.85 -23.24
N PRO A 610 12.21 26.43 -23.73
CA PRO A 610 12.48 26.59 -25.15
C PRO A 610 12.98 25.26 -25.76
N VAL A 611 12.12 24.24 -25.78
CA VAL A 611 12.45 22.84 -26.11
C VAL A 611 13.21 22.73 -27.43
N ARG A 612 12.75 23.43 -28.48
CA ARG A 612 13.40 23.40 -29.80
C ARG A 612 14.83 23.91 -29.77
N ARG A 613 15.07 25.06 -29.11
CA ARG A 613 16.41 25.65 -29.00
C ARG A 613 17.38 24.72 -28.26
N VAL A 614 16.89 24.05 -27.21
CA VAL A 614 17.66 23.05 -26.46
C VAL A 614 18.09 21.90 -27.38
N VAL A 615 17.17 21.37 -28.19
CA VAL A 615 17.47 20.29 -29.14
C VAL A 615 18.44 20.71 -30.23
N ASP A 616 18.30 21.92 -30.77
CA ASP A 616 19.15 22.42 -31.86
C ASP A 616 20.62 22.63 -31.44
N HIS A 617 20.89 22.75 -30.13
CA HIS A 617 22.23 22.97 -29.55
C HIS A 617 22.77 21.76 -28.76
N ARG A 618 22.14 20.59 -28.92
CA ARG A 618 22.64 19.35 -28.33
C ARG A 618 23.96 18.94 -29.00
N LEU A 619 24.91 18.45 -28.21
CA LEU A 619 26.19 17.91 -28.69
C LEU A 619 26.21 16.39 -28.63
N GLU A 620 25.44 15.78 -27.73
CA GLU A 620 25.39 14.33 -27.55
C GLU A 620 24.00 13.75 -27.87
N ARG A 621 23.96 12.43 -28.10
CA ARG A 621 22.70 11.69 -28.30
C ARG A 621 21.83 11.63 -27.03
N TRP A 622 22.44 11.82 -25.86
CA TRP A 622 21.81 11.75 -24.55
C TRP A 622 22.32 12.89 -23.68
N GLU A 623 21.50 13.89 -23.43
CA GLU A 623 21.88 15.05 -22.60
C GLU A 623 20.85 15.34 -21.52
N ASP A 624 21.33 15.72 -20.33
CA ASP A 624 20.50 16.20 -19.23
C ASP A 624 20.59 17.72 -19.12
N TRP A 625 19.42 18.35 -18.97
CA TRP A 625 19.28 19.80 -18.82
C TRP A 625 18.55 20.12 -17.52
N ASP A 626 19.27 20.77 -16.62
CA ASP A 626 18.82 21.11 -15.28
C ASP A 626 17.96 22.38 -15.26
N TRP A 627 16.92 22.38 -14.45
CA TRP A 627 15.96 23.48 -14.34
C TRP A 627 16.21 24.38 -13.14
N TRP A 628 16.28 25.68 -13.37
CA TRP A 628 16.57 26.69 -12.34
C TRP A 628 15.72 27.95 -12.54
N LEU A 629 15.45 28.66 -11.45
CA LEU A 629 14.94 30.03 -11.46
C LEU A 629 16.08 30.99 -11.13
N GLN A 630 16.21 32.08 -11.87
CA GLN A 630 16.99 33.26 -11.50
C GLN A 630 16.00 34.35 -11.04
N PRO A 631 15.79 34.54 -9.73
CA PRO A 631 14.71 35.39 -9.21
C PRO A 631 14.88 36.89 -9.48
N ASP A 632 16.11 37.34 -9.73
CA ASP A 632 16.46 38.72 -10.07
C ASP A 632 17.25 38.72 -11.39
N PRO A 633 16.79 39.41 -12.45
CA PRO A 633 17.51 39.44 -13.74
C PRO A 633 18.93 40.03 -13.65
N HIS A 634 19.22 40.83 -12.63
CA HIS A 634 20.50 41.49 -12.43
C HIS A 634 21.45 40.71 -11.50
N ASP A 635 20.94 39.69 -10.79
CA ASP A 635 21.75 38.76 -9.98
C ASP A 635 21.87 37.41 -10.69
N ARG A 636 23.11 36.93 -10.88
CA ARG A 636 23.38 35.62 -11.51
C ARG A 636 23.05 34.43 -10.60
N ALA A 637 22.64 34.66 -9.36
CA ALA A 637 22.24 33.60 -8.43
C ALA A 637 21.04 32.80 -8.96
N LYS A 638 21.21 31.48 -9.03
CA LYS A 638 20.17 30.53 -9.47
C LYS A 638 19.66 29.70 -8.31
N VAL A 639 18.37 29.45 -8.31
CA VAL A 639 17.66 28.62 -7.34
C VAL A 639 17.13 27.37 -8.04
N ARG A 640 17.38 26.20 -7.44
CA ARG A 640 16.99 24.92 -8.03
C ARG A 640 15.47 24.72 -7.97
N ILE A 641 14.89 24.21 -9.06
CA ILE A 641 13.48 23.77 -9.12
C ILE A 641 13.39 22.29 -8.72
N CYS A 642 12.50 21.99 -7.77
CA CYS A 642 12.43 20.70 -7.08
C CYS A 642 11.00 20.28 -6.73
N HIS A 643 10.81 19.01 -6.42
CA HIS A 643 9.71 18.42 -5.65
C HIS A 643 10.29 17.87 -4.35
N VAL A 644 10.39 18.72 -3.32
CA VAL A 644 11.00 18.37 -2.03
C VAL A 644 10.04 18.44 -0.84
N LEU A 645 8.87 19.07 -1.02
CA LEU A 645 7.86 19.26 0.03
C LEU A 645 6.72 18.22 -0.07
N GLU A 646 7.00 17.08 -0.68
CA GLU A 646 6.03 16.00 -0.87
C GLU A 646 5.82 15.17 0.41
N ASP A 647 4.62 14.59 0.55
CA ASP A 647 4.23 13.74 1.69
C ASP A 647 4.51 12.24 1.47
N PHE A 648 5.23 11.90 0.38
CA PHE A 648 5.58 10.55 -0.02
C PHE A 648 7.03 10.45 -0.52
N PRO A 649 7.70 9.30 -0.31
CA PRO A 649 9.16 9.22 -0.44
C PRO A 649 9.68 9.08 -1.87
N ASP A 650 8.93 8.43 -2.76
CA ASP A 650 9.38 8.12 -4.12
C ASP A 650 8.77 9.09 -5.15
N VAL A 651 9.26 10.32 -5.10
CA VAL A 651 8.89 11.38 -6.03
C VAL A 651 9.26 11.05 -7.48
N LYS A 652 10.44 10.45 -7.70
CA LYS A 652 10.93 10.07 -9.04
C LYS A 652 9.99 9.10 -9.73
N SER A 653 9.52 8.07 -9.02
CA SER A 653 8.63 7.08 -9.60
C SER A 653 7.17 7.53 -9.59
N ALA A 654 6.75 8.44 -8.72
CA ALA A 654 5.38 8.94 -8.71
C ALA A 654 5.12 9.93 -9.87
N PHE A 655 6.02 10.89 -10.08
CA PHE A 655 5.91 11.90 -11.14
C PHE A 655 6.48 11.37 -12.46
N ALA A 656 5.60 10.97 -13.38
CA ALA A 656 5.95 10.58 -14.73
C ALA A 656 5.39 11.57 -15.75
N TYR A 657 6.25 12.10 -16.62
CA TYR A 657 5.87 13.04 -17.67
C TYR A 657 6.06 12.41 -19.07
N PRO A 658 5.24 12.83 -20.06
CA PRO A 658 5.44 12.46 -21.46
C PRO A 658 6.79 12.94 -21.99
N GLY A 659 7.27 12.29 -23.05
CA GLY A 659 8.29 12.88 -23.91
C GLY A 659 7.61 13.67 -25.03
N VAL A 660 8.18 14.82 -25.38
CA VAL A 660 7.84 15.62 -26.54
C VAL A 660 8.71 15.16 -27.72
N PRO A 661 8.13 14.57 -28.78
CA PRO A 661 8.89 14.25 -29.99
C PRO A 661 9.07 15.51 -30.84
N LEU A 662 10.30 15.80 -31.23
CA LEU A 662 10.63 16.87 -32.18
C LEU A 662 11.20 16.29 -33.47
N VAL A 663 10.54 16.58 -34.59
CA VAL A 663 11.00 16.24 -35.93
C VAL A 663 11.85 17.40 -36.45
N GLY A 664 13.01 17.09 -37.04
CA GLY A 664 13.91 18.11 -37.56
C GLY A 664 13.41 18.63 -38.89
N ASP A 665 12.75 19.79 -38.92
CA ASP A 665 12.25 20.32 -40.19
C ASP A 665 13.28 21.09 -41.03
N GLU A 666 14.50 21.41 -40.55
CA GLU A 666 15.58 21.96 -41.39
C GLU A 666 16.98 21.66 -40.82
N PRO A 667 18.04 21.61 -41.67
CA PRO A 667 19.42 21.42 -41.23
C PRO A 667 19.88 22.52 -40.27
N SER A 668 20.36 22.13 -39.08
CA SER A 668 21.08 23.01 -38.16
C SER A 668 22.58 22.87 -38.39
N ASP A 669 23.28 24.00 -38.59
CA ASP A 669 24.75 24.07 -38.71
C ASP A 669 25.50 23.57 -37.46
N PHE A 670 24.78 23.31 -36.37
CA PHE A 670 25.33 22.93 -35.07
C PHE A 670 25.05 21.47 -34.68
N SER A 671 24.30 20.71 -35.50
CA SER A 671 23.96 19.31 -35.20
C SER A 671 24.90 18.33 -35.92
N ALA A 672 25.73 17.61 -35.17
CA ALA A 672 26.61 16.56 -35.71
C ALA A 672 25.85 15.29 -36.19
N VAL A 673 24.54 15.19 -35.92
CA VAL A 673 23.69 14.05 -36.30
C VAL A 673 22.46 14.58 -37.06
N HIS A 674 22.34 14.21 -38.34
CA HIS A 674 21.17 14.49 -39.18
C HIS A 674 19.96 13.67 -38.71
N PRO A 675 18.75 14.22 -38.52
CA PRO A 675 17.60 13.38 -38.19
C PRO A 675 16.74 13.07 -39.41
N SER A 676 16.57 11.77 -39.69
CA SER A 676 15.34 11.19 -40.24
C SER A 676 14.44 10.61 -39.11
N LYS A 677 14.81 10.83 -37.84
CA LYS A 677 14.14 10.30 -36.65
C LYS A 677 13.78 11.41 -35.65
N PRO A 678 12.67 11.27 -34.89
CA PRO A 678 12.31 12.24 -33.86
C PRO A 678 13.29 12.22 -32.67
N VAL A 679 13.71 13.40 -32.22
CA VAL A 679 14.42 13.59 -30.95
C VAL A 679 13.40 13.77 -29.84
N TRP A 680 13.54 13.04 -28.74
CA TRP A 680 12.60 13.12 -27.62
C TRP A 680 13.14 14.02 -26.51
N VAL A 681 12.34 14.97 -26.05
CA VAL A 681 12.62 15.76 -24.85
C VAL A 681 11.65 15.38 -23.75
N ARG A 682 12.14 14.94 -22.60
CA ARG A 682 11.28 14.44 -21.53
C ARG A 682 11.60 15.09 -20.18
N PRO A 683 10.64 15.79 -19.55
CA PRO A 683 10.79 16.21 -18.16
C PRO A 683 10.88 15.02 -17.23
N TYR A 684 11.68 15.15 -16.17
CA TYR A 684 11.72 14.17 -15.10
C TYR A 684 12.13 14.81 -13.77
N CYS A 685 11.77 14.13 -12.69
CA CYS A 685 12.25 14.41 -11.35
C CYS A 685 13.33 13.41 -10.96
N SER A 686 14.44 13.87 -10.39
CA SER A 686 15.49 13.00 -9.87
C SER A 686 15.09 12.36 -8.53
N ALA A 687 15.90 11.42 -8.02
CA ALA A 687 15.69 10.85 -6.68
C ALA A 687 15.91 11.86 -5.54
N SER A 688 16.56 12.99 -5.81
CA SER A 688 16.68 14.11 -4.85
C SER A 688 15.51 15.09 -4.94
N GLY A 689 14.54 14.86 -5.82
CA GLY A 689 13.45 15.81 -6.06
C GLY A 689 13.77 16.85 -7.13
N ALA A 690 15.00 16.94 -7.62
CA ALA A 690 15.38 18.00 -8.56
C ALA A 690 14.75 17.80 -9.95
N MET A 691 14.18 18.86 -10.51
CA MET A 691 13.62 18.85 -11.86
C MET A 691 14.71 19.03 -12.92
N ALA A 692 14.51 18.34 -14.04
CA ALA A 692 15.35 18.39 -15.23
C ALA A 692 14.55 17.90 -16.45
N MET A 693 15.15 17.99 -17.62
CA MET A 693 14.70 17.27 -18.82
C MET A 693 15.86 16.50 -19.44
N ASN A 694 15.57 15.37 -20.07
CA ASN A 694 16.54 14.66 -20.91
C ASN A 694 16.19 14.81 -22.39
N VAL A 695 17.21 15.02 -23.22
CA VAL A 695 17.13 15.05 -24.68
C VAL A 695 17.73 13.75 -25.20
N VAL A 696 16.95 12.99 -25.98
CA VAL A 696 17.32 11.64 -26.41
C VAL A 696 17.04 11.42 -27.89
N ASP A 697 18.08 11.01 -28.60
CA ASP A 697 18.02 10.53 -29.98
C ASP A 697 18.07 8.99 -30.01
N ARG A 698 16.93 8.33 -30.23
CA ARG A 698 16.78 6.85 -30.15
C ARG A 698 17.21 6.08 -31.40
#